data_AF-K2MNT6-F1
#
_entry.id   AF-K2MNT6-F1
#
_cell.length_a   1.000
_cell.length_b   1.000
_cell.length_c   1.000
_cell.angle_alpha   90.00
_cell.angle_beta   90.00
_cell.angle_gamma   90.00
#
_symmetry.space_group_name_H-M   'P 1'
#
loop_
_entity.id
_entity.type
_entity.pdbx_description
1 polymer ?
#
loop_
_entity_poly.entity_id
_entity_poly.type
_entity_poly.pdbx_seq_one_letter_code
_entity_poly.pdbx_strand_id
1 'polypeptide(L)'
;MTRSTLVCGGRSCAAILVERGLVADLSSVFYMDNCAVRSRMHVMYALASDLRVVGGSVFSIQNSSWSAPSTEYYEGACVFRDVAVVDGSVLQIVSSEFRLGFAMLMASTLTVSGGSWLVHRDNEFRTTYVVYVSKYNGVTFRDRSVWSILRNSFTPGSYSSIYAQLISNWSPPSDSSPTIYGVCNELMGSPVMDYQEELSIGVPVTVLDCGACTMDAVCFAARTSSISGCECVCAAGGHGDTCLPAAVPDGLGPLPLSDAKVRCVHGGRISSVDDPDPGERGLCFVNVTFTAAIVLDLSYFDAPQQTLNITLLQCVFMGLSIKGSGARVHVNVTSSMMDSGALEFEGYFGASSQILVAGSAIVTSSSYAIHFPRFTLGDNCTLLLLDNYIEGNIYAVYFPVAVAVDGGGILVKGNTLRTKKRDYELATALCVQTADIRNGGYFDVENNTMSAANGVYLLGVTTVSSAGLMRVADCIFFESTGVVESALVCLYGSVSLLSGAQWRVEGNKVSAASVLVIARARHKIKLSDSGTIVVLAHNRQVGDSFPFAYLDPSSIVVKPPARFVVGCNLQGGEEVSYDDVFPEEVEVFKCGTCNDDAACYMPGTESVDRSSCLCSCKDGWHGASCLPLEVPETFCRPYRREPLTATRAAW
;
A
#
# COMPACT_ATOMS: atom_id res chain seq x y z
N MET A 1 -7.62 -30.78 2.50
CA MET A 1 -7.19 -31.02 1.10
C MET A 1 -6.31 -29.87 0.66
N THR A 2 -5.31 -30.10 -0.20
CA THR A 2 -4.46 -29.04 -0.77
C THR A 2 -5.14 -28.43 -1.98
N ARG A 3 -5.19 -27.10 -2.06
CA ARG A 3 -5.63 -26.36 -3.27
C ARG A 3 -4.78 -26.80 -4.45
N SER A 4 -5.39 -27.07 -5.61
CA SER A 4 -4.64 -27.40 -6.83
C SER A 4 -4.12 -26.11 -7.45
N THR A 5 -2.80 -25.94 -7.53
CA THR A 5 -2.17 -24.74 -8.07
C THR A 5 -1.62 -24.99 -9.47
N LEU A 6 -2.02 -24.15 -10.44
CA LEU A 6 -1.53 -24.15 -11.81
C LEU A 6 -0.85 -22.81 -12.10
N VAL A 7 0.42 -22.81 -12.48
CA VAL A 7 1.18 -21.59 -12.79
C VAL A 7 1.76 -21.68 -14.20
N CYS A 8 1.53 -20.65 -15.01
CA CYS A 8 2.00 -20.55 -16.39
C CYS A 8 2.67 -19.18 -16.63
N GLY A 9 3.99 -19.18 -16.89
CA GLY A 9 4.76 -17.96 -17.17
C GLY A 9 5.18 -17.85 -18.64
N GLY A 10 5.00 -16.67 -19.25
CA GLY A 10 5.43 -16.37 -20.61
C GLY A 10 4.39 -15.58 -21.41
N ARG A 11 4.82 -14.97 -22.52
CA ARG A 11 3.96 -14.12 -23.38
C ARG A 11 2.87 -14.86 -24.17
N SER A 12 2.85 -16.20 -24.11
CA SER A 12 1.91 -17.04 -24.86
C SER A 12 1.40 -18.21 -24.01
N CYS A 13 1.40 -18.05 -22.68
CA CYS A 13 1.15 -19.13 -21.74
C CYS A 13 -0.34 -19.32 -21.48
N ALA A 14 -0.82 -20.56 -21.59
CA ALA A 14 -2.13 -20.97 -21.13
C ALA A 14 -1.97 -22.15 -20.16
N ALA A 15 -2.60 -22.08 -18.98
CA ALA A 15 -2.54 -23.17 -18.02
C ALA A 15 -3.26 -24.44 -18.53
N ILE A 16 -4.32 -24.25 -19.33
CA ILE A 16 -5.06 -25.30 -20.02
C ILE A 16 -5.18 -24.91 -21.50
N LEU A 17 -4.70 -25.78 -22.39
CA LEU A 17 -4.82 -25.62 -23.84
C LEU A 17 -5.87 -26.58 -24.39
N VAL A 18 -6.79 -26.07 -25.23
CA VAL A 18 -7.84 -26.86 -25.88
C VAL A 18 -7.66 -26.82 -27.40
N GLU A 19 -7.33 -27.95 -28.02
CA GLU A 19 -7.02 -28.02 -29.45
C GLU A 19 -8.18 -28.49 -30.35
N ARG A 20 -9.19 -29.19 -29.80
CA ARG A 20 -10.23 -29.88 -30.59
C ARG A 20 -11.65 -29.74 -30.02
N GLY A 21 -11.95 -28.58 -29.45
CA GLY A 21 -13.19 -28.33 -28.72
C GLY A 21 -13.23 -29.00 -27.34
N LEU A 22 -14.01 -28.41 -26.44
CA LEU A 22 -14.32 -28.99 -25.14
C LEU A 22 -15.83 -29.25 -25.08
N VAL A 23 -16.20 -30.52 -24.94
CA VAL A 23 -17.60 -30.95 -24.98
C VAL A 23 -17.93 -31.75 -23.73
N ALA A 24 -18.92 -31.29 -22.97
CA ALA A 24 -19.60 -32.08 -21.96
C ALA A 24 -20.95 -32.52 -22.54
N ASP A 25 -21.13 -33.83 -22.71
CA ASP A 25 -22.33 -34.46 -23.29
C ASP A 25 -22.75 -35.66 -22.44
N LEU A 26 -23.98 -36.16 -22.63
CA LEU A 26 -24.52 -37.35 -21.97
C LEU A 26 -24.52 -37.25 -20.43
N SER A 27 -24.97 -36.10 -19.91
CA SER A 27 -25.03 -35.80 -18.47
C SER A 27 -23.67 -35.92 -17.78
N SER A 28 -22.60 -35.54 -18.49
CA SER A 28 -21.25 -35.50 -17.94
C SER A 28 -20.95 -34.18 -17.26
N VAL A 29 -19.83 -34.14 -16.53
CA VAL A 29 -19.44 -32.97 -15.76
C VAL A 29 -17.98 -32.59 -16.00
N PHE A 30 -17.73 -31.28 -16.13
CA PHE A 30 -16.41 -30.68 -16.05
C PHE A 30 -16.37 -29.76 -14.82
N TYR A 31 -15.47 -30.02 -13.88
CA TYR A 31 -15.32 -29.24 -12.65
C TYR A 31 -13.89 -28.72 -12.52
N MET A 32 -13.77 -27.42 -12.27
CA MET A 32 -12.60 -26.81 -11.65
C MET A 32 -13.01 -26.33 -10.26
N ASP A 33 -12.79 -27.18 -9.26
CA ASP A 33 -13.07 -26.89 -7.86
C ASP A 33 -11.77 -26.65 -7.10
N ASN A 34 -11.77 -25.64 -6.23
CA ASN A 34 -10.62 -25.33 -5.36
C ASN A 34 -9.29 -25.22 -6.15
N CYS A 35 -9.33 -24.51 -7.28
CA CYS A 35 -8.19 -24.31 -8.16
C CYS A 35 -7.64 -22.88 -8.00
N ALA A 36 -6.33 -22.76 -7.78
CA ALA A 36 -5.60 -21.49 -7.89
C ALA A 36 -4.86 -21.48 -9.23
N VAL A 37 -5.22 -20.58 -10.14
CA VAL A 37 -4.60 -20.51 -11.46
C VAL A 37 -3.95 -19.16 -11.66
N ARG A 38 -2.66 -19.15 -11.97
CA ARG A 38 -1.92 -17.94 -12.34
C ARG A 38 -1.37 -18.07 -13.74
N SER A 39 -1.70 -17.13 -14.61
CA SER A 39 -1.15 -17.05 -15.96
C SER A 39 -0.83 -15.63 -16.31
N ARG A 40 0.18 -15.40 -17.15
CA ARG A 40 0.44 -14.05 -17.69
C ARG A 40 -0.56 -13.64 -18.78
N MET A 41 -1.17 -14.61 -19.48
CA MET A 41 -2.00 -14.35 -20.67
C MET A 41 -3.37 -15.01 -20.55
N HIS A 42 -3.44 -16.35 -20.59
CA HIS A 42 -4.70 -17.10 -20.58
C HIS A 42 -4.73 -18.17 -19.48
N VAL A 43 -5.90 -18.43 -18.91
CA VAL A 43 -6.10 -19.59 -18.02
C VAL A 43 -6.43 -20.82 -18.87
N MET A 44 -7.49 -20.74 -19.66
CA MET A 44 -7.93 -21.75 -20.61
C MET A 44 -7.99 -21.14 -22.00
N TYR A 45 -7.13 -21.59 -22.91
CA TYR A 45 -7.05 -21.07 -24.27
C TYR A 45 -7.42 -22.14 -25.28
N ALA A 46 -8.46 -21.89 -26.07
CA ALA A 46 -8.93 -22.81 -27.09
C ALA A 46 -8.56 -22.29 -28.49
N LEU A 47 -7.66 -22.99 -29.19
CA LEU A 47 -7.23 -22.63 -30.54
C LEU A 47 -8.37 -22.86 -31.54
N ALA A 48 -9.13 -21.80 -31.82
CA ALA A 48 -10.30 -21.83 -32.72
C ALA A 48 -11.32 -22.94 -32.40
N SER A 49 -11.43 -23.29 -31.12
CA SER A 49 -12.19 -24.43 -30.61
C SER A 49 -13.40 -23.97 -29.80
N ASP A 50 -14.49 -24.74 -29.86
CA ASP A 50 -15.77 -24.41 -29.19
C ASP A 50 -15.85 -25.02 -27.78
N LEU A 51 -16.61 -24.38 -26.89
CA LEU A 51 -17.12 -24.99 -25.67
C LEU A 51 -18.58 -25.38 -25.88
N ARG A 52 -18.93 -26.65 -25.66
CA ARG A 52 -20.31 -27.14 -25.73
C ARG A 52 -20.67 -27.92 -24.48
N VAL A 53 -21.72 -27.49 -23.80
CA VAL A 53 -22.30 -28.16 -22.64
C VAL A 53 -23.72 -28.60 -23.03
N VAL A 54 -23.91 -29.89 -23.25
CA VAL A 54 -25.10 -30.45 -23.90
C VAL A 54 -25.58 -31.72 -23.18
N GLY A 55 -26.79 -32.19 -23.48
CA GLY A 55 -27.31 -33.46 -22.96
C GLY A 55 -27.48 -33.51 -21.44
N GLY A 56 -27.90 -32.41 -20.81
CA GLY A 56 -28.04 -32.31 -19.36
C GLY A 56 -26.71 -32.30 -18.60
N SER A 57 -25.64 -31.79 -19.21
CA SER A 57 -24.30 -31.78 -18.63
C SER A 57 -24.02 -30.52 -17.80
N VAL A 58 -22.93 -30.54 -17.02
CA VAL A 58 -22.52 -29.40 -16.18
C VAL A 58 -21.08 -29.00 -16.47
N PHE A 59 -20.84 -27.72 -16.71
CA PHE A 59 -19.52 -27.10 -16.63
C PHE A 59 -19.51 -26.17 -15.42
N SER A 60 -18.61 -26.42 -14.46
CA SER A 60 -18.54 -25.68 -13.20
C SER A 60 -17.13 -25.19 -12.92
N ILE A 61 -16.97 -23.89 -12.72
CA ILE A 61 -15.80 -23.31 -12.06
C ILE A 61 -16.27 -22.85 -10.69
N GLN A 62 -15.64 -23.37 -9.64
CA GLN A 62 -16.09 -23.11 -8.28
C GLN A 62 -14.95 -23.06 -7.27
N ASN A 63 -15.15 -22.28 -6.20
CA ASN A 63 -14.18 -22.15 -5.10
C ASN A 63 -12.75 -21.80 -5.57
N SER A 64 -12.63 -21.13 -6.71
CA SER A 64 -11.36 -20.95 -7.42
C SER A 64 -10.86 -19.52 -7.32
N SER A 65 -9.54 -19.33 -7.44
CA SER A 65 -8.92 -17.99 -7.53
C SER A 65 -8.02 -17.95 -8.77
N TRP A 66 -8.35 -17.08 -9.71
CA TRP A 66 -7.66 -16.97 -10.99
C TRP A 66 -7.04 -15.59 -11.16
N SER A 67 -5.77 -15.55 -11.51
CA SER A 67 -5.03 -14.33 -11.80
C SER A 67 -4.45 -14.38 -13.22
N ALA A 68 -4.90 -13.44 -14.06
CA ALA A 68 -4.35 -13.18 -15.39
C ALA A 68 -4.33 -11.67 -15.68
N PRO A 69 -3.39 -10.92 -15.06
CA PRO A 69 -3.40 -9.46 -15.04
C PRO A 69 -2.80 -8.85 -16.31
N SER A 70 -3.22 -9.32 -17.48
CA SER A 70 -2.80 -8.72 -18.74
C SER A 70 -3.28 -7.27 -18.88
N THR A 71 -2.50 -6.44 -19.55
CA THR A 71 -2.89 -5.10 -19.97
C THR A 71 -3.17 -5.04 -21.47
N GLU A 72 -3.12 -6.18 -22.18
CA GLU A 72 -3.37 -6.25 -23.60
C GLU A 72 -4.86 -6.48 -23.90
N TYR A 73 -5.30 -5.92 -25.03
CA TYR A 73 -6.66 -6.07 -25.51
C TYR A 73 -6.87 -7.49 -26.06
N TYR A 74 -8.05 -8.08 -25.82
CA TYR A 74 -8.40 -9.46 -26.21
C TYR A 74 -7.68 -10.61 -25.45
N GLU A 75 -7.07 -10.33 -24.31
CA GLU A 75 -6.51 -11.37 -23.44
C GLU A 75 -7.46 -11.75 -22.29
N GLY A 76 -8.25 -12.80 -22.51
CA GLY A 76 -9.20 -13.33 -21.53
C GLY A 76 -8.70 -14.57 -20.78
N ALA A 77 -9.33 -14.87 -19.64
CA ALA A 77 -9.03 -16.06 -18.85
C ALA A 77 -9.43 -17.33 -19.61
N CYS A 78 -10.68 -17.42 -20.07
CA CYS A 78 -11.20 -18.49 -20.91
C CYS A 78 -11.47 -17.95 -22.32
N VAL A 79 -10.75 -18.44 -23.33
CA VAL A 79 -10.93 -18.00 -24.72
C VAL A 79 -11.41 -19.17 -25.58
N PHE A 80 -12.62 -19.05 -26.12
CA PHE A 80 -13.23 -20.03 -27.03
C PHE A 80 -13.68 -19.36 -28.33
N ARG A 81 -13.86 -20.16 -29.39
CA ARG A 81 -14.45 -19.66 -30.63
C ARG A 81 -15.94 -19.40 -30.44
N ASP A 82 -16.73 -20.41 -30.11
CA ASP A 82 -18.15 -20.30 -29.79
C ASP A 82 -18.44 -21.05 -28.48
N VAL A 83 -19.41 -20.55 -27.70
CA VAL A 83 -19.88 -21.17 -26.45
C VAL A 83 -21.35 -21.51 -26.57
N ALA A 84 -21.71 -22.77 -26.32
CA ALA A 84 -23.09 -23.24 -26.36
C ALA A 84 -23.44 -24.07 -25.11
N VAL A 85 -24.53 -23.70 -24.44
CA VAL A 85 -25.12 -24.40 -23.30
C VAL A 85 -26.55 -24.78 -23.69
N VAL A 86 -26.76 -26.04 -24.04
CA VAL A 86 -28.03 -26.48 -24.65
C VAL A 86 -28.56 -27.78 -24.04
N ASP A 87 -29.81 -28.12 -24.34
CA ASP A 87 -30.45 -29.38 -23.93
C ASP A 87 -30.48 -29.59 -22.41
N GLY A 88 -30.96 -28.59 -21.67
CA GLY A 88 -31.11 -28.65 -20.21
C GLY A 88 -29.80 -28.72 -19.44
N SER A 89 -28.74 -28.12 -19.98
CA SER A 89 -27.40 -28.14 -19.40
C SER A 89 -27.09 -26.89 -18.57
N VAL A 90 -26.01 -26.93 -17.78
CA VAL A 90 -25.63 -25.83 -16.88
C VAL A 90 -24.17 -25.41 -17.10
N LEU A 91 -23.95 -24.11 -17.24
CA LEU A 91 -22.64 -23.47 -17.13
C LEU A 91 -22.67 -22.55 -15.90
N GLN A 92 -21.89 -22.88 -14.86
CA GLN A 92 -21.86 -22.11 -13.63
C GLN A 92 -20.46 -21.68 -13.21
N ILE A 93 -20.37 -20.44 -12.74
CA ILE A 93 -19.20 -19.83 -12.12
C ILE A 93 -19.62 -19.41 -10.72
N VAL A 94 -19.11 -20.08 -9.69
CA VAL A 94 -19.61 -19.90 -8.32
C VAL A 94 -18.50 -19.73 -7.28
N SER A 95 -18.71 -18.88 -6.27
CA SER A 95 -17.82 -18.76 -5.10
C SER A 95 -16.34 -18.58 -5.45
N SER A 96 -16.03 -17.79 -6.49
CA SER A 96 -14.68 -17.68 -7.05
C SER A 96 -14.21 -16.22 -7.18
N GLU A 97 -12.89 -16.03 -7.14
CA GLU A 97 -12.23 -14.73 -7.31
C GLU A 97 -11.46 -14.68 -8.64
N PHE A 98 -11.64 -13.62 -9.41
CA PHE A 98 -11.03 -13.43 -10.72
C PHE A 98 -10.33 -12.08 -10.82
N ARG A 99 -9.01 -12.07 -10.93
CA ARG A 99 -8.17 -10.88 -11.14
C ARG A 99 -7.59 -10.87 -12.53
N LEU A 100 -8.32 -10.26 -13.45
CA LEU A 100 -8.09 -10.38 -14.88
C LEU A 100 -7.87 -9.02 -15.52
N GLY A 101 -7.19 -9.02 -16.66
CA GLY A 101 -7.09 -7.87 -17.54
C GLY A 101 -8.40 -7.57 -18.23
N PHE A 102 -8.68 -8.35 -19.26
CA PHE A 102 -9.74 -8.03 -20.22
C PHE A 102 -11.06 -8.73 -19.91
N ALA A 103 -11.11 -10.06 -19.93
CA ALA A 103 -12.36 -10.80 -19.78
C ALA A 103 -12.21 -12.13 -19.02
N MET A 104 -13.24 -12.58 -18.29
CA MET A 104 -13.26 -13.96 -17.73
C MET A 104 -13.57 -14.99 -18.82
N LEU A 105 -14.65 -14.81 -19.58
CA LEU A 105 -15.00 -15.66 -20.71
C LEU A 105 -15.02 -14.84 -22.00
N MET A 106 -14.32 -15.29 -23.03
CA MET A 106 -14.31 -14.71 -24.37
C MET A 106 -14.84 -15.70 -25.39
N ALA A 107 -15.76 -15.23 -26.23
CA ALA A 107 -16.32 -16.01 -27.33
C ALA A 107 -16.71 -15.12 -28.52
N SER A 108 -16.93 -15.75 -29.68
CA SER A 108 -17.56 -15.09 -30.83
C SER A 108 -19.08 -15.15 -30.75
N THR A 109 -19.63 -16.24 -30.24
CA THR A 109 -21.06 -16.38 -29.93
C THR A 109 -21.27 -17.06 -28.58
N LEU A 110 -22.38 -16.72 -27.91
CA LEU A 110 -22.87 -17.34 -26.69
C LEU A 110 -24.32 -17.76 -26.90
N THR A 111 -24.58 -19.06 -26.93
CA THR A 111 -25.93 -19.62 -27.09
C THR A 111 -26.35 -20.37 -25.83
N VAL A 112 -27.52 -20.02 -25.28
CA VAL A 112 -28.13 -20.73 -24.16
C VAL A 112 -29.57 -21.13 -24.55
N SER A 113 -29.84 -22.42 -24.72
CA SER A 113 -31.14 -22.91 -25.23
C SER A 113 -31.58 -24.24 -24.62
N GLY A 114 -32.77 -24.73 -24.97
CA GLY A 114 -33.30 -25.99 -24.47
C GLY A 114 -33.54 -26.03 -22.95
N GLY A 115 -33.93 -24.90 -22.33
CA GLY A 115 -34.13 -24.82 -20.87
C GLY A 115 -32.83 -24.89 -20.07
N SER A 116 -31.72 -24.43 -20.65
CA SER A 116 -30.39 -24.44 -20.03
C SER A 116 -30.19 -23.25 -19.09
N TRP A 117 -29.12 -23.32 -18.27
CA TRP A 117 -28.88 -22.34 -17.22
C TRP A 117 -27.43 -21.83 -17.22
N LEU A 118 -27.28 -20.51 -17.30
CA LEU A 118 -26.01 -19.80 -17.12
C LEU A 118 -26.01 -19.11 -15.76
N VAL A 119 -24.97 -19.34 -14.94
CA VAL A 119 -24.95 -18.87 -13.55
C VAL A 119 -23.63 -18.18 -13.22
N HIS A 120 -23.73 -16.98 -12.65
CA HIS A 120 -22.62 -16.29 -11.97
C HIS A 120 -23.09 -16.00 -10.55
N ARG A 121 -22.50 -16.65 -9.56
CA ARG A 121 -22.95 -16.57 -8.17
C ARG A 121 -21.82 -16.42 -7.16
N ASP A 122 -21.96 -15.54 -6.18
CA ASP A 122 -21.02 -15.43 -5.06
C ASP A 122 -19.56 -15.19 -5.51
N ASN A 123 -19.34 -14.48 -6.62
CA ASN A 123 -17.99 -14.24 -7.16
C ASN A 123 -17.49 -12.82 -6.92
N GLU A 124 -16.17 -12.67 -6.87
CA GLU A 124 -15.48 -11.39 -6.97
C GLU A 124 -14.79 -11.27 -8.34
N PHE A 125 -15.30 -10.38 -9.18
CA PHE A 125 -14.78 -10.11 -10.51
C PHE A 125 -14.01 -8.79 -10.52
N ARG A 126 -12.69 -8.88 -10.62
CA ARG A 126 -11.78 -7.76 -10.90
C ARG A 126 -11.31 -7.85 -12.34
N THR A 127 -12.12 -7.33 -13.27
CA THR A 127 -11.95 -7.50 -14.72
C THR A 127 -12.68 -6.39 -15.48
N THR A 128 -12.31 -6.16 -16.75
CA THR A 128 -13.07 -5.23 -17.61
C THR A 128 -14.42 -5.82 -18.01
N TYR A 129 -14.43 -7.10 -18.38
CA TYR A 129 -15.62 -7.87 -18.77
C TYR A 129 -15.70 -9.19 -17.99
N VAL A 130 -16.88 -9.61 -17.56
CA VAL A 130 -17.06 -11.02 -17.14
C VAL A 130 -17.22 -11.90 -18.37
N VAL A 131 -18.09 -11.52 -19.30
CA VAL A 131 -18.30 -12.19 -20.57
C VAL A 131 -17.99 -11.21 -21.70
N TYR A 132 -17.16 -11.57 -22.65
CA TYR A 132 -16.89 -10.76 -23.84
C TYR A 132 -17.29 -11.55 -25.08
N VAL A 133 -18.29 -11.05 -25.80
CA VAL A 133 -18.81 -11.62 -27.05
C VAL A 133 -18.48 -10.68 -28.19
N SER A 134 -17.65 -11.13 -29.13
CA SER A 134 -17.12 -10.25 -30.19
C SER A 134 -18.16 -9.89 -31.26
N LYS A 135 -19.18 -10.73 -31.48
CA LYS A 135 -20.28 -10.41 -32.41
C LYS A 135 -21.39 -9.66 -31.69
N TYR A 136 -21.77 -8.50 -32.23
CA TYR A 136 -22.85 -7.66 -31.68
C TYR A 136 -24.20 -8.40 -31.52
N ASN A 137 -24.55 -9.28 -32.46
CA ASN A 137 -25.75 -10.15 -32.38
C ASN A 137 -25.39 -11.58 -31.96
N GLY A 138 -24.30 -11.76 -31.21
CA GLY A 138 -23.69 -13.05 -30.92
C GLY A 138 -24.27 -13.77 -29.69
N VAL A 139 -25.13 -13.12 -28.92
CA VAL A 139 -25.74 -13.69 -27.72
C VAL A 139 -27.19 -14.10 -28.03
N THR A 140 -27.56 -15.32 -27.66
CA THR A 140 -28.91 -15.85 -27.95
C THR A 140 -29.41 -16.70 -26.79
N PHE A 141 -30.59 -16.36 -26.26
CA PHE A 141 -31.31 -17.14 -25.25
C PHE A 141 -32.65 -17.63 -25.81
N ARG A 142 -32.90 -18.94 -25.74
CA ARG A 142 -34.13 -19.58 -26.27
C ARG A 142 -34.71 -20.59 -25.28
N ASP A 143 -35.94 -21.03 -25.57
CA ASP A 143 -36.60 -22.16 -24.91
C ASP A 143 -36.64 -22.07 -23.38
N ARG A 144 -36.96 -20.88 -22.85
CA ARG A 144 -37.02 -20.59 -21.40
C ARG A 144 -35.69 -20.82 -20.67
N SER A 145 -34.57 -20.64 -21.36
CA SER A 145 -33.26 -20.66 -20.73
C SER A 145 -33.01 -19.42 -19.88
N VAL A 146 -32.26 -19.59 -18.79
CA VAL A 146 -32.12 -18.58 -17.74
C VAL A 146 -30.67 -18.15 -17.58
N TRP A 147 -30.45 -16.87 -17.29
CA TRP A 147 -29.18 -16.34 -16.80
C TRP A 147 -29.36 -15.76 -15.39
N SER A 148 -28.74 -16.37 -14.39
CA SER A 148 -28.76 -15.90 -13.01
C SER A 148 -27.44 -15.22 -12.65
N ILE A 149 -27.53 -13.96 -12.18
CA ILE A 149 -26.40 -13.14 -11.75
C ILE A 149 -26.66 -12.75 -10.29
N LEU A 150 -26.02 -13.44 -9.35
CA LEU A 150 -26.40 -13.44 -7.95
C LEU A 150 -25.20 -13.13 -7.04
N ARG A 151 -25.27 -12.12 -6.18
CA ARG A 151 -24.27 -11.87 -5.12
C ARG A 151 -22.83 -11.77 -5.63
N ASN A 152 -22.62 -11.12 -6.77
CA ASN A 152 -21.28 -10.89 -7.30
C ASN A 152 -20.81 -9.47 -7.00
N SER A 153 -19.51 -9.29 -6.80
CA SER A 153 -18.84 -7.99 -6.72
C SER A 153 -18.05 -7.73 -8.00
N PHE A 154 -18.23 -6.54 -8.60
CA PHE A 154 -17.56 -6.12 -9.83
C PHE A 154 -16.63 -4.92 -9.55
N THR A 155 -15.36 -5.06 -9.90
CA THR A 155 -14.36 -3.99 -9.83
C THR A 155 -13.46 -3.98 -11.08
N PRO A 156 -12.87 -2.83 -11.46
CA PRO A 156 -12.03 -2.73 -12.64
C PRO A 156 -10.77 -3.60 -12.57
N GLY A 157 -10.47 -4.26 -13.68
CA GLY A 157 -9.31 -5.13 -13.89
C GLY A 157 -7.99 -4.39 -14.10
N SER A 158 -6.92 -5.12 -14.45
CA SER A 158 -5.62 -4.50 -14.75
C SER A 158 -5.59 -3.75 -16.10
N TYR A 159 -6.48 -4.08 -17.04
CA TYR A 159 -6.58 -3.41 -18.34
C TYR A 159 -7.23 -2.03 -18.24
N SER A 160 -8.25 -1.89 -17.41
CA SER A 160 -9.03 -0.66 -17.25
C SER A 160 -9.23 -0.36 -15.78
N SER A 161 -8.90 0.85 -15.35
CA SER A 161 -9.13 1.31 -13.98
C SER A 161 -10.52 1.93 -13.75
N ILE A 162 -11.36 1.98 -14.77
CA ILE A 162 -12.64 2.73 -14.76
C ILE A 162 -13.84 1.83 -15.07
N TYR A 163 -13.65 0.77 -15.85
CA TYR A 163 -14.75 -0.05 -16.36
C TYR A 163 -14.75 -1.45 -15.75
N ALA A 164 -15.92 -1.89 -15.29
CA ALA A 164 -16.23 -3.27 -14.93
C ALA A 164 -17.64 -3.59 -15.44
N GLN A 165 -17.75 -4.37 -16.51
CA GLN A 165 -19.01 -4.70 -17.19
C GLN A 165 -19.27 -6.21 -17.09
N LEU A 166 -20.55 -6.60 -17.02
CA LEU A 166 -20.89 -8.03 -17.04
C LEU A 166 -20.66 -8.60 -18.44
N ILE A 167 -21.13 -7.89 -19.47
CA ILE A 167 -21.01 -8.34 -20.86
C ILE A 167 -20.65 -7.21 -21.82
N SER A 168 -19.93 -7.52 -22.89
CA SER A 168 -19.72 -6.58 -23.99
C SER A 168 -21.03 -6.22 -24.68
N ASN A 169 -21.13 -5.00 -25.20
CA ASN A 169 -22.36 -4.47 -25.80
C ASN A 169 -22.91 -5.40 -26.89
N TRP A 170 -24.18 -5.80 -26.77
CA TRP A 170 -24.84 -6.75 -27.65
C TRP A 170 -26.32 -6.39 -27.85
N SER A 171 -26.90 -6.91 -28.93
CA SER A 171 -28.34 -6.82 -29.20
C SER A 171 -28.92 -8.21 -29.43
N PRO A 172 -30.00 -8.60 -28.72
CA PRO A 172 -30.64 -9.89 -28.93
C PRO A 172 -31.22 -9.98 -30.35
N PRO A 173 -31.08 -11.13 -31.04
CA PRO A 173 -31.86 -11.44 -32.23
C PRO A 173 -33.37 -11.31 -31.96
N SER A 174 -34.16 -11.02 -32.99
CA SER A 174 -35.62 -10.79 -32.87
C SER A 174 -36.41 -11.97 -32.28
N ASP A 175 -35.86 -13.18 -32.34
CA ASP A 175 -36.43 -14.42 -31.82
C ASP A 175 -35.85 -14.85 -30.45
N SER A 176 -34.95 -14.04 -29.87
CA SER A 176 -34.36 -14.28 -28.56
C SER A 176 -35.24 -13.72 -27.43
N SER A 177 -35.47 -14.52 -26.40
CA SER A 177 -36.26 -14.13 -25.22
C SER A 177 -35.50 -14.45 -23.92
N PRO A 178 -34.47 -13.65 -23.59
CA PRO A 178 -33.64 -13.91 -22.42
C PRO A 178 -34.45 -13.74 -21.13
N THR A 179 -34.36 -14.72 -20.24
CA THR A 179 -34.84 -14.61 -18.86
C THR A 179 -33.63 -14.39 -17.97
N ILE A 180 -33.45 -13.17 -17.45
CA ILE A 180 -32.27 -12.78 -16.67
C ILE A 180 -32.70 -12.33 -15.27
N TYR A 181 -32.04 -12.87 -14.25
CA TYR A 181 -32.22 -12.49 -12.85
C TYR A 181 -30.97 -11.83 -12.30
N GLY A 182 -31.16 -10.67 -11.65
CA GLY A 182 -30.11 -9.96 -10.92
C GLY A 182 -30.48 -9.89 -9.44
N VAL A 183 -29.63 -10.41 -8.54
CA VAL A 183 -29.91 -10.42 -7.10
C VAL A 183 -28.68 -10.01 -6.32
N CYS A 184 -28.76 -8.89 -5.58
CA CYS A 184 -27.75 -8.46 -4.62
C CYS A 184 -26.31 -8.38 -5.18
N ASN A 185 -26.13 -7.86 -6.39
CA ASN A 185 -24.80 -7.63 -6.93
C ASN A 185 -24.28 -6.25 -6.54
N GLU A 186 -22.95 -6.10 -6.48
CA GLU A 186 -22.27 -4.85 -6.15
C GLU A 186 -21.33 -4.44 -7.28
N LEU A 187 -21.33 -3.17 -7.64
CA LEU A 187 -20.37 -2.54 -8.53
C LEU A 187 -19.59 -1.50 -7.72
N MET A 188 -18.27 -1.63 -7.65
CA MET A 188 -17.42 -0.71 -6.89
C MET A 188 -17.85 -0.54 -5.41
N GLY A 189 -18.32 -1.62 -4.80
CA GLY A 189 -18.81 -1.64 -3.41
C GLY A 189 -20.18 -0.96 -3.21
N SER A 190 -20.87 -0.57 -4.29
CA SER A 190 -22.23 -0.05 -4.25
C SER A 190 -23.21 -1.07 -4.85
N PRO A 191 -24.42 -1.24 -4.31
CA PRO A 191 -25.42 -2.14 -4.89
C PRO A 191 -25.77 -1.75 -6.34
N VAL A 192 -25.83 -2.72 -7.23
CA VAL A 192 -26.23 -2.52 -8.63
C VAL A 192 -27.74 -2.35 -8.71
N MET A 193 -28.17 -1.18 -9.20
CA MET A 193 -29.58 -0.82 -9.32
C MET A 193 -30.07 -0.88 -10.76
N ASP A 194 -29.20 -0.54 -11.72
CA ASP A 194 -29.53 -0.55 -13.15
C ASP A 194 -28.53 -1.43 -13.91
N TYR A 195 -28.90 -2.69 -14.11
CA TYR A 195 -28.06 -3.66 -14.83
C TYR A 195 -27.87 -3.32 -16.32
N GLN A 196 -28.74 -2.49 -16.92
CA GLN A 196 -28.61 -2.13 -18.32
C GLN A 196 -27.48 -1.13 -18.51
N GLU A 197 -27.46 -0.07 -17.72
CA GLU A 197 -26.45 0.99 -17.79
C GLU A 197 -25.16 0.60 -17.05
N GLU A 198 -25.26 0.06 -15.83
CA GLU A 198 -24.09 -0.19 -14.96
C GLU A 198 -23.30 -1.43 -15.38
N LEU A 199 -23.98 -2.46 -15.90
CA LEU A 199 -23.35 -3.75 -16.27
C LEU A 199 -23.46 -4.09 -17.77
N SER A 200 -23.99 -3.18 -18.59
CA SER A 200 -24.05 -3.30 -20.06
C SER A 200 -24.83 -4.52 -20.57
N ILE A 201 -25.85 -4.97 -19.83
CA ILE A 201 -26.64 -6.16 -20.21
C ILE A 201 -27.52 -5.89 -21.44
N GLY A 202 -27.92 -4.64 -21.70
CA GLY A 202 -28.62 -4.25 -22.94
C GLY A 202 -30.04 -4.81 -23.13
N VAL A 203 -30.55 -5.60 -22.18
CA VAL A 203 -31.90 -6.20 -22.17
C VAL A 203 -32.53 -6.13 -20.78
N PRO A 204 -33.86 -6.28 -20.63
CA PRO A 204 -34.51 -6.25 -19.32
C PRO A 204 -34.00 -7.34 -18.36
N VAL A 205 -33.74 -6.96 -17.12
CA VAL A 205 -33.32 -7.84 -16.03
C VAL A 205 -34.38 -7.83 -14.94
N THR A 206 -34.78 -9.00 -14.46
CA THR A 206 -35.64 -9.11 -13.28
C THR A 206 -34.77 -8.95 -12.04
N VAL A 207 -34.77 -7.74 -11.49
CA VAL A 207 -34.00 -7.41 -10.27
C VAL A 207 -34.79 -7.83 -9.04
N LEU A 208 -34.15 -8.57 -8.13
CA LEU A 208 -34.73 -8.96 -6.84
C LEU A 208 -33.88 -8.39 -5.69
N ASP A 209 -34.53 -8.09 -4.58
CA ASP A 209 -33.88 -7.56 -3.38
C ASP A 209 -32.87 -8.54 -2.78
N CYS A 210 -31.86 -8.02 -2.08
CA CYS A 210 -30.96 -8.84 -1.27
C CYS A 210 -31.76 -9.68 -0.26
N GLY A 211 -31.55 -11.01 -0.29
CA GLY A 211 -32.28 -11.97 0.55
C GLY A 211 -33.56 -12.53 -0.09
N ALA A 212 -34.02 -12.00 -1.22
CA ALA A 212 -35.07 -12.62 -2.01
C ALA A 212 -34.54 -13.87 -2.72
N CYS A 213 -35.34 -14.94 -2.73
CA CYS A 213 -34.99 -16.21 -3.34
C CYS A 213 -36.21 -16.79 -4.07
N THR A 214 -36.23 -16.60 -5.39
CA THR A 214 -37.22 -17.25 -6.25
C THR A 214 -36.62 -18.51 -6.83
N MET A 215 -37.43 -19.56 -6.94
CA MET A 215 -37.03 -20.86 -7.50
C MET A 215 -36.33 -20.71 -8.86
N ASP A 216 -36.87 -19.88 -9.75
CA ASP A 216 -36.34 -19.66 -11.11
C ASP A 216 -35.00 -18.91 -11.14
N ALA A 217 -34.68 -18.13 -10.10
CA ALA A 217 -33.42 -17.42 -10.01
C ALA A 217 -32.32 -18.26 -9.37
N VAL A 218 -32.63 -18.96 -8.28
CA VAL A 218 -31.61 -19.60 -7.41
C VAL A 218 -31.45 -21.11 -7.63
N CYS A 219 -32.40 -21.76 -8.30
CA CYS A 219 -32.40 -23.20 -8.53
C CYS A 219 -32.43 -23.53 -10.03
N PHE A 220 -31.93 -24.72 -10.39
CA PHE A 220 -32.14 -25.22 -11.75
C PHE A 220 -33.58 -25.72 -11.89
N ALA A 221 -34.44 -24.90 -12.50
CA ALA A 221 -35.90 -25.09 -12.52
C ALA A 221 -36.32 -26.49 -13.02
N ALA A 222 -35.67 -27.01 -14.06
CA ALA A 222 -36.03 -28.31 -14.66
C ALA A 222 -35.86 -29.52 -13.71
N ARG A 223 -35.09 -29.36 -12.64
CA ARG A 223 -34.76 -30.43 -11.67
C ARG A 223 -35.14 -30.06 -10.23
N THR A 224 -35.90 -29.00 -10.03
CA THR A 224 -36.33 -28.54 -8.71
C THR A 224 -37.82 -28.81 -8.52
N SER A 225 -38.22 -29.40 -7.39
CA SER A 225 -39.63 -29.66 -7.07
C SER A 225 -40.27 -28.54 -6.26
N SER A 226 -39.52 -27.92 -5.36
CA SER A 226 -39.97 -26.82 -4.51
C SER A 226 -38.77 -26.05 -3.93
N ILE A 227 -39.04 -24.94 -3.25
CA ILE A 227 -38.06 -24.16 -2.49
C ILE A 227 -38.50 -24.11 -1.02
N SER A 228 -37.56 -24.26 -0.09
CA SER A 228 -37.81 -24.18 1.35
C SER A 228 -36.70 -23.38 2.01
N GLY A 229 -37.02 -22.26 2.67
CA GLY A 229 -36.00 -21.43 3.33
C GLY A 229 -34.87 -20.94 2.40
N CYS A 230 -35.17 -20.66 1.13
CA CYS A 230 -34.21 -20.34 0.06
C CYS A 230 -33.30 -21.48 -0.42
N GLU A 231 -33.52 -22.71 0.06
CA GLU A 231 -32.84 -23.91 -0.40
C GLU A 231 -33.70 -24.65 -1.43
N CYS A 232 -33.03 -25.18 -2.46
CA CYS A 232 -33.70 -25.90 -3.54
C CYS A 232 -33.99 -27.34 -3.10
N VAL A 233 -35.25 -27.76 -3.20
CA VAL A 233 -35.65 -29.16 -3.00
C VAL A 233 -35.67 -29.84 -4.36
N CYS A 234 -34.81 -30.83 -4.56
CA CYS A 234 -34.60 -31.44 -5.87
C CYS A 234 -35.65 -32.49 -6.23
N ALA A 235 -36.09 -32.45 -7.49
CA ALA A 235 -36.84 -33.51 -8.12
C ALA A 235 -35.90 -34.67 -8.52
N ALA A 236 -36.48 -35.79 -8.99
CA ALA A 236 -35.70 -36.94 -9.42
C ALA A 236 -34.67 -36.57 -10.50
N GLY A 237 -33.41 -36.96 -10.26
CA GLY A 237 -32.27 -36.65 -11.13
C GLY A 237 -31.71 -35.23 -10.98
N GLY A 238 -32.11 -34.47 -9.96
CA GLY A 238 -31.43 -33.25 -9.53
C GLY A 238 -30.36 -33.53 -8.47
N HIS A 239 -29.23 -32.84 -8.56
CA HIS A 239 -28.06 -33.09 -7.73
C HIS A 239 -27.52 -31.81 -7.06
N GLY A 240 -27.08 -31.92 -5.80
CA GLY A 240 -26.51 -30.81 -5.03
C GLY A 240 -27.51 -29.73 -4.62
N ASP A 241 -27.02 -28.66 -3.99
CA ASP A 241 -27.83 -27.63 -3.32
C ASP A 241 -28.71 -26.79 -4.26
N THR A 242 -28.44 -26.86 -5.57
CA THR A 242 -29.16 -26.11 -6.62
C THR A 242 -29.84 -27.03 -7.64
N CYS A 243 -29.85 -28.34 -7.38
CA CYS A 243 -30.50 -29.34 -8.21
C CYS A 243 -29.97 -29.42 -9.65
N LEU A 244 -28.65 -29.46 -9.82
CA LEU A 244 -27.99 -29.59 -11.12
C LEU A 244 -28.40 -30.88 -11.86
N PRO A 245 -28.36 -30.91 -13.21
CA PRO A 245 -28.83 -32.06 -14.01
C PRO A 245 -27.89 -33.26 -14.04
N ALA A 246 -26.66 -33.14 -13.52
CA ALA A 246 -25.67 -34.20 -13.45
C ALA A 246 -25.05 -34.28 -12.05
N ALA A 247 -24.62 -35.46 -11.66
CA ALA A 247 -24.05 -35.71 -10.34
C ALA A 247 -22.75 -34.94 -10.11
N VAL A 248 -22.64 -34.28 -8.96
CA VAL A 248 -21.39 -33.67 -8.49
C VAL A 248 -20.43 -34.80 -8.13
N PRO A 249 -19.15 -34.76 -8.57
CA PRO A 249 -18.19 -35.82 -8.25
C PRO A 249 -18.02 -36.04 -6.74
N ASP A 250 -18.06 -37.30 -6.30
CA ASP A 250 -17.74 -37.68 -4.92
C ASP A 250 -16.26 -37.37 -4.62
N GLY A 251 -15.99 -36.51 -3.63
CA GLY A 251 -14.62 -36.18 -3.20
C GLY A 251 -14.26 -34.70 -3.18
N LEU A 252 -15.20 -33.78 -3.45
CA LEU A 252 -15.03 -32.35 -3.17
C LEU A 252 -15.00 -32.13 -1.64
N GLY A 253 -13.82 -32.30 -1.06
CA GLY A 253 -13.60 -32.23 0.38
C GLY A 253 -13.76 -30.80 0.93
N PRO A 254 -13.93 -30.65 2.26
CA PRO A 254 -14.17 -29.36 2.86
C PRO A 254 -12.99 -28.40 2.63
N LEU A 255 -13.36 -27.12 2.58
CA LEU A 255 -12.48 -25.95 2.47
C LEU A 255 -11.21 -26.11 3.33
N PRO A 256 -10.01 -26.06 2.75
CA PRO A 256 -8.84 -25.64 3.49
C PRO A 256 -8.84 -24.10 3.57
N LEU A 257 -8.97 -23.55 4.77
CA LEU A 257 -8.43 -22.21 5.04
C LEU A 257 -6.91 -22.30 4.84
N SER A 258 -6.39 -21.64 3.81
CA SER A 258 -4.95 -21.55 3.59
C SER A 258 -4.35 -20.58 4.61
N ASP A 259 -3.78 -21.12 5.69
CA ASP A 259 -2.69 -20.46 6.42
C ASP A 259 -1.39 -20.68 5.63
N ALA A 260 -1.23 -19.92 4.55
CA ALA A 260 0.05 -19.84 3.86
C ALA A 260 1.06 -19.15 4.78
N LYS A 261 1.96 -19.95 5.34
CA LYS A 261 3.15 -19.47 6.04
C LYS A 261 4.13 -18.93 4.99
N VAL A 262 4.42 -17.62 5.02
CA VAL A 262 5.41 -16.98 4.16
C VAL A 262 6.74 -17.74 4.27
N ARG A 263 7.16 -18.40 3.20
CA ARG A 263 8.44 -19.15 3.16
C ARG A 263 9.57 -18.20 2.76
N CYS A 264 10.66 -18.22 3.52
CA CYS A 264 11.84 -17.40 3.23
C CYS A 264 12.74 -18.04 2.17
N VAL A 265 13.15 -17.25 1.19
CA VAL A 265 14.23 -17.58 0.26
C VAL A 265 15.55 -17.21 0.92
N HIS A 266 16.47 -18.17 1.03
CA HIS A 266 17.76 -17.98 1.68
C HIS A 266 18.91 -18.06 0.69
N GLY A 267 19.78 -17.05 0.64
CA GLY A 267 21.00 -17.07 -0.16
C GLY A 267 20.78 -16.88 -1.67
N GLY A 268 21.88 -16.85 -2.42
CA GLY A 268 21.87 -16.88 -3.88
C GLY A 268 21.85 -15.50 -4.55
N ARG A 269 21.78 -15.53 -5.89
CA ARG A 269 21.72 -14.34 -6.75
C ARG A 269 20.47 -14.41 -7.62
N ILE A 270 19.65 -13.37 -7.60
CA ILE A 270 18.43 -13.28 -8.43
C ILE A 270 18.39 -11.95 -9.17
N SER A 271 17.87 -11.96 -10.40
CA SER A 271 17.74 -10.77 -11.24
C SER A 271 16.29 -10.24 -11.29
N SER A 272 15.34 -11.00 -10.78
CA SER A 272 13.91 -10.66 -10.78
C SER A 272 13.23 -11.36 -9.60
N VAL A 273 12.12 -10.78 -9.15
CA VAL A 273 11.19 -11.41 -8.20
C VAL A 273 9.95 -11.76 -9.00
N ASP A 274 9.61 -13.05 -9.04
CA ASP A 274 8.34 -13.49 -9.63
C ASP A 274 7.19 -13.07 -8.73
N ASP A 275 6.04 -12.74 -9.31
CA ASP A 275 4.91 -12.30 -8.50
C ASP A 275 4.37 -13.45 -7.60
N PRO A 276 3.83 -13.12 -6.41
CA PRO A 276 3.65 -14.06 -5.29
C PRO A 276 2.49 -15.02 -5.54
N ASP A 277 2.61 -16.28 -5.14
CA ASP A 277 1.57 -17.30 -5.33
C ASP A 277 0.21 -16.89 -4.70
N PRO A 278 -0.94 -17.32 -5.25
CA PRO A 278 -2.25 -16.96 -4.69
C PRO A 278 -2.39 -17.37 -3.21
N GLY A 279 -2.80 -16.42 -2.38
CA GLY A 279 -2.90 -16.59 -0.93
C GLY A 279 -1.60 -16.43 -0.15
N GLU A 280 -0.46 -16.13 -0.80
CA GLU A 280 0.77 -15.74 -0.11
C GLU A 280 0.59 -14.41 0.61
N ARG A 281 0.85 -14.41 1.91
CA ARG A 281 0.61 -13.28 2.81
C ARG A 281 1.84 -12.38 2.95
N GLY A 282 2.77 -12.44 2.01
CA GLY A 282 4.03 -11.75 2.11
C GLY A 282 5.16 -12.33 1.27
N LEU A 283 6.34 -11.71 1.40
CA LEU A 283 7.60 -12.19 0.83
C LEU A 283 8.65 -12.20 1.93
N CYS A 284 9.55 -13.17 1.88
CA CYS A 284 10.70 -13.20 2.76
C CYS A 284 11.97 -13.56 1.99
N PHE A 285 12.96 -12.67 2.01
CA PHE A 285 14.29 -12.90 1.46
C PHE A 285 15.33 -12.68 2.56
N VAL A 286 16.25 -13.62 2.68
CA VAL A 286 17.33 -13.61 3.68
C VAL A 286 18.66 -13.88 2.99
N ASN A 287 19.62 -12.96 3.12
CA ASN A 287 20.96 -13.10 2.56
C ASN A 287 21.00 -13.28 1.03
N VAL A 288 20.08 -12.61 0.31
CA VAL A 288 19.96 -12.72 -1.15
C VAL A 288 20.62 -11.52 -1.84
N THR A 289 21.32 -11.78 -2.96
CA THR A 289 21.92 -10.72 -3.80
C THR A 289 21.09 -10.48 -5.05
N PHE A 290 20.54 -9.28 -5.20
CA PHE A 290 19.77 -8.88 -6.35
C PHE A 290 20.67 -8.23 -7.41
N THR A 291 20.82 -8.86 -8.57
CA THR A 291 21.74 -8.42 -9.64
C THR A 291 21.13 -7.39 -10.60
N ALA A 292 19.87 -7.01 -10.39
CA ALA A 292 19.19 -5.95 -11.12
C ALA A 292 18.32 -5.15 -10.15
N ALA A 293 17.89 -3.96 -10.56
CA ALA A 293 16.95 -3.15 -9.77
C ALA A 293 15.60 -3.87 -9.68
N ILE A 294 15.05 -3.95 -8.47
CA ILE A 294 13.81 -4.68 -8.19
C ILE A 294 12.69 -3.70 -7.91
N VAL A 295 11.54 -3.96 -8.52
CA VAL A 295 10.27 -3.31 -8.19
C VAL A 295 9.38 -4.35 -7.52
N LEU A 296 9.06 -4.13 -6.25
CA LEU A 296 8.07 -4.90 -5.51
C LEU A 296 6.75 -4.15 -5.56
N ASP A 297 5.93 -4.48 -6.55
CA ASP A 297 4.58 -3.94 -6.66
C ASP A 297 3.60 -4.76 -5.82
N LEU A 298 3.13 -4.17 -4.71
CA LEU A 298 2.28 -4.86 -3.76
C LEU A 298 0.86 -5.08 -4.28
N SER A 299 0.50 -4.56 -5.47
CA SER A 299 -0.80 -4.80 -6.09
C SER A 299 -0.96 -6.22 -6.61
N TYR A 300 0.15 -6.96 -6.78
CA TYR A 300 0.15 -8.36 -7.19
C TYR A 300 -0.17 -9.36 -6.06
N PHE A 301 -0.23 -8.91 -4.80
CA PHE A 301 -0.58 -9.81 -3.69
C PHE A 301 -2.09 -9.99 -3.56
N ASP A 302 -2.49 -11.23 -3.28
CA ASP A 302 -3.88 -11.62 -3.03
C ASP A 302 -4.15 -11.74 -1.53
N ALA A 303 -4.41 -10.60 -0.89
CA ALA A 303 -4.68 -10.54 0.56
C ALA A 303 -5.71 -9.45 0.93
N PRO A 304 -6.95 -9.48 0.39
CA PRO A 304 -7.99 -8.55 0.81
C PRO A 304 -8.25 -8.68 2.32
N GLN A 305 -8.32 -7.55 3.02
CA GLN A 305 -8.52 -7.44 4.48
C GLN A 305 -7.42 -8.03 5.38
N GLN A 306 -6.28 -8.47 4.83
CA GLN A 306 -5.19 -9.07 5.60
C GLN A 306 -3.90 -8.26 5.49
N THR A 307 -2.98 -8.44 6.47
CA THR A 307 -1.70 -7.72 6.51
C THR A 307 -0.66 -8.43 5.68
N LEU A 308 -0.09 -7.74 4.69
CA LEU A 308 1.03 -8.22 3.89
C LEU A 308 2.34 -8.11 4.69
N ASN A 309 3.14 -9.17 4.76
CA ASN A 309 4.42 -9.16 5.48
C ASN A 309 5.61 -9.26 4.51
N ILE A 310 6.35 -8.18 4.31
CA ILE A 310 7.53 -8.14 3.45
C ILE A 310 8.79 -8.10 4.33
N THR A 311 9.61 -9.14 4.27
CA THR A 311 10.86 -9.25 5.02
C THR A 311 12.05 -9.33 4.07
N LEU A 312 12.96 -8.37 4.17
CA LEU A 312 14.19 -8.25 3.39
C LEU A 312 15.36 -8.12 4.35
N LEU A 313 15.94 -9.27 4.73
CA LEU A 313 16.98 -9.37 5.74
C LEU A 313 18.34 -9.67 5.09
N GLN A 314 19.38 -8.92 5.43
CA GLN A 314 20.76 -9.15 4.95
C GLN A 314 20.89 -9.21 3.42
N CYS A 315 19.99 -8.54 2.70
CA CYS A 315 19.98 -8.57 1.24
C CYS A 315 20.92 -7.51 0.65
N VAL A 316 21.41 -7.77 -0.57
CA VAL A 316 22.23 -6.83 -1.35
C VAL A 316 21.42 -6.41 -2.56
N PHE A 317 21.13 -5.11 -2.71
CA PHE A 317 20.28 -4.59 -3.79
C PHE A 317 21.08 -3.74 -4.78
N MET A 318 20.91 -4.00 -6.07
CA MET A 318 21.29 -3.04 -7.12
C MET A 318 20.40 -1.78 -7.09
N GLY A 319 19.16 -1.91 -6.63
CA GLY A 319 18.14 -0.87 -6.49
C GLY A 319 16.84 -1.52 -6.01
N LEU A 320 16.05 -0.83 -5.18
CA LEU A 320 14.79 -1.39 -4.67
C LEU A 320 13.72 -0.32 -4.65
N SER A 321 12.58 -0.60 -5.28
CA SER A 321 11.37 0.22 -5.24
C SER A 321 10.22 -0.63 -4.69
N ILE A 322 9.57 -0.18 -3.62
CA ILE A 322 8.41 -0.84 -3.02
C ILE A 322 7.17 0.03 -3.28
N LYS A 323 6.20 -0.51 -4.02
CA LYS A 323 4.98 0.21 -4.41
C LYS A 323 3.77 -0.25 -3.60
N GLY A 324 3.22 0.64 -2.78
CA GLY A 324 2.01 0.44 -2.00
C GLY A 324 0.76 0.30 -2.87
N SER A 325 -0.08 -0.68 -2.54
CA SER A 325 -1.31 -1.02 -3.26
C SER A 325 -2.59 -0.51 -2.59
N GLY A 326 -2.48 0.19 -1.46
CA GLY A 326 -3.57 0.55 -0.56
C GLY A 326 -3.91 -0.52 0.47
N ALA A 327 -3.30 -1.70 0.41
CA ALA A 327 -3.41 -2.73 1.43
C ALA A 327 -2.61 -2.38 2.70
N ARG A 328 -2.98 -2.97 3.84
CA ARG A 328 -2.20 -2.91 5.08
C ARG A 328 -0.95 -3.77 4.92
N VAL A 329 0.23 -3.22 5.21
CA VAL A 329 1.52 -3.92 5.02
C VAL A 329 2.49 -3.67 6.16
N HIS A 330 3.26 -4.70 6.51
CA HIS A 330 4.46 -4.64 7.33
C HIS A 330 5.69 -4.89 6.46
N VAL A 331 6.44 -3.84 6.16
CA VAL A 331 7.70 -3.91 5.42
C VAL A 331 8.86 -3.83 6.39
N ASN A 332 9.80 -4.78 6.30
CA ASN A 332 11.00 -4.83 7.10
C ASN A 332 12.23 -4.99 6.18
N VAL A 333 13.03 -3.95 6.07
CA VAL A 333 14.33 -3.94 5.39
C VAL A 333 15.43 -3.84 6.45
N THR A 334 16.04 -4.96 6.80
CA THR A 334 16.98 -5.04 7.92
C THR A 334 18.35 -5.55 7.51
N SER A 335 19.40 -4.95 8.08
CA SER A 335 20.79 -5.36 7.87
C SER A 335 21.19 -5.50 6.39
N SER A 336 20.51 -4.78 5.50
CA SER A 336 20.64 -4.91 4.05
C SER A 336 21.55 -3.81 3.51
N MET A 337 22.03 -3.97 2.28
CA MET A 337 22.91 -2.99 1.65
C MET A 337 22.51 -2.67 0.21
N MET A 338 22.81 -1.43 -0.19
CA MET A 338 22.64 -0.96 -1.56
C MET A 338 23.99 -0.92 -2.27
N ASP A 339 24.09 -1.55 -3.44
CA ASP A 339 25.33 -1.64 -4.24
C ASP A 339 25.47 -0.44 -5.18
N SER A 340 24.39 -0.02 -5.84
CA SER A 340 24.44 1.11 -6.81
C SER A 340 23.24 2.08 -6.78
N GLY A 341 22.03 1.57 -6.60
CA GLY A 341 20.78 2.29 -6.80
C GLY A 341 20.30 3.03 -5.57
N ALA A 342 18.99 3.26 -5.49
CA ALA A 342 18.33 3.88 -4.35
C ALA A 342 17.27 2.94 -3.75
N LEU A 343 16.86 3.24 -2.52
CA LEU A 343 15.69 2.65 -1.89
C LEU A 343 14.51 3.60 -2.06
N GLU A 344 13.44 3.14 -2.71
CA GLU A 344 12.27 3.95 -3.00
C GLU A 344 10.99 3.35 -2.41
N PHE A 345 10.13 4.23 -1.89
CA PHE A 345 8.77 3.88 -1.49
C PHE A 345 7.78 4.75 -2.26
N GLU A 346 6.91 4.14 -3.06
CA GLU A 346 5.92 4.81 -3.90
C GLU A 346 4.52 4.25 -3.61
N GLY A 347 3.47 5.02 -3.92
CA GLY A 347 2.10 4.56 -3.82
C GLY A 347 1.48 4.78 -2.43
N TYR A 348 0.31 4.19 -2.26
CA TYR A 348 -0.50 4.33 -1.05
C TYR A 348 -0.32 3.10 -0.14
N PHE A 349 0.05 3.33 1.11
CA PHE A 349 0.17 2.30 2.14
C PHE A 349 -1.07 2.39 3.04
N GLY A 350 -1.88 1.33 3.06
CA GLY A 350 -3.19 1.33 3.74
C GLY A 350 -3.08 1.52 5.26
N ALA A 351 -4.21 1.83 5.90
CA ALA A 351 -4.26 2.13 7.33
C ALA A 351 -3.60 1.06 8.22
N SER A 352 -2.89 1.53 9.24
CA SER A 352 -2.08 0.73 10.19
C SER A 352 -0.92 -0.05 9.55
N SER A 353 -0.37 0.44 8.44
CA SER A 353 0.85 -0.12 7.86
C SER A 353 2.10 0.24 8.66
N GLN A 354 3.10 -0.62 8.63
CA GLN A 354 4.39 -0.42 9.30
C GLN A 354 5.52 -0.60 8.27
N ILE A 355 6.38 0.39 8.16
CA ILE A 355 7.56 0.35 7.29
C ILE A 355 8.79 0.55 8.18
N LEU A 356 9.68 -0.43 8.19
CA LEU A 356 10.92 -0.43 8.97
C LEU A 356 12.12 -0.58 8.04
N VAL A 357 13.07 0.33 8.14
CA VAL A 357 14.41 0.19 7.59
C VAL A 357 15.39 0.30 8.75
N ALA A 358 16.11 -0.78 9.06
CA ALA A 358 16.97 -0.81 10.23
C ALA A 358 18.34 -1.47 10.01
N GLY A 359 19.38 -0.88 10.62
CA GLY A 359 20.74 -1.41 10.59
C GLY A 359 21.33 -1.62 9.19
N SER A 360 20.81 -0.90 8.18
CA SER A 360 21.13 -1.08 6.77
C SER A 360 22.16 -0.04 6.29
N ALA A 361 22.91 -0.38 5.24
CA ALA A 361 23.90 0.48 4.60
C ALA A 361 23.43 0.88 3.20
N ILE A 362 22.80 2.06 3.08
CA ILE A 362 22.24 2.56 1.82
C ILE A 362 23.17 3.66 1.29
N VAL A 363 24.13 3.24 0.48
CA VAL A 363 25.11 4.14 -0.16
C VAL A 363 24.86 4.14 -1.66
N THR A 364 24.76 5.33 -2.25
CA THR A 364 24.39 5.45 -3.67
C THR A 364 25.19 6.54 -4.39
N SER A 365 25.27 6.44 -5.71
CA SER A 365 25.68 7.55 -6.59
C SER A 365 24.50 8.40 -7.07
N SER A 366 23.26 7.94 -6.83
CA SER A 366 22.04 8.68 -7.15
C SER A 366 21.93 9.97 -6.34
N SER A 367 21.14 10.93 -6.84
CA SER A 367 20.82 12.17 -6.13
C SER A 367 20.32 11.94 -4.71
N TYR A 368 19.64 10.81 -4.46
CA TYR A 368 19.03 10.45 -3.18
C TYR A 368 19.34 8.99 -2.80
N ALA A 369 19.55 8.70 -1.52
CA ALA A 369 19.72 7.32 -1.03
C ALA A 369 18.39 6.64 -0.68
N ILE A 370 17.52 7.32 0.07
CA ILE A 370 16.13 6.91 0.31
C ILE A 370 15.19 7.98 -0.25
N HIS A 371 14.21 7.57 -1.05
CA HIS A 371 13.35 8.47 -1.82
C HIS A 371 11.87 8.10 -1.76
N PHE A 372 11.02 9.11 -1.60
CA PHE A 372 9.57 8.97 -1.42
C PHE A 372 8.79 9.73 -2.52
N PRO A 373 8.83 9.28 -3.80
CA PRO A 373 8.36 10.06 -4.94
C PRO A 373 6.87 10.41 -4.89
N ARG A 374 5.98 9.41 -4.88
CA ARG A 374 4.52 9.58 -4.75
C ARG A 374 4.02 8.78 -3.57
N PHE A 375 4.54 9.11 -2.40
CA PHE A 375 4.34 8.34 -1.17
C PHE A 375 3.15 8.88 -0.38
N THR A 376 2.27 7.98 0.08
CA THR A 376 1.15 8.36 0.96
C THR A 376 0.93 7.28 2.02
N LEU A 377 0.84 7.71 3.27
CA LEU A 377 0.47 6.89 4.40
C LEU A 377 -1.04 7.04 4.67
N GLY A 378 -1.72 5.93 4.92
CA GLY A 378 -3.04 5.92 5.53
C GLY A 378 -2.98 6.17 7.03
N ASP A 379 -4.14 6.12 7.68
CA ASP A 379 -4.26 6.44 9.10
C ASP A 379 -3.45 5.47 9.98
N ASN A 380 -2.86 5.99 11.06
CA ASN A 380 -2.10 5.22 12.06
C ASN A 380 -0.94 4.39 11.48
N CYS A 381 -0.31 4.84 10.40
CA CYS A 381 0.86 4.17 9.84
C CYS A 381 2.16 4.62 10.51
N THR A 382 3.17 3.74 10.52
CA THR A 382 4.51 4.06 11.04
C THR A 382 5.59 3.85 9.99
N LEU A 383 6.48 4.83 9.83
CA LEU A 383 7.71 4.73 9.05
C LEU A 383 8.92 4.92 9.98
N LEU A 384 9.74 3.89 10.12
CA LEU A 384 10.87 3.84 11.04
C LEU A 384 12.18 3.67 10.26
N LEU A 385 13.07 4.65 10.36
CA LEU A 385 14.45 4.58 9.87
C LEU A 385 15.37 4.53 11.08
N LEU A 386 15.90 3.35 11.42
CA LEU A 386 16.63 3.10 12.67
C LEU A 386 18.08 2.64 12.44
N ASP A 387 19.05 3.31 13.05
CA ASP A 387 20.45 2.87 13.10
C ASP A 387 21.09 2.56 11.73
N ASN A 388 20.67 3.25 10.66
CA ASN A 388 21.18 3.05 9.30
C ASN A 388 22.40 3.93 8.98
N TYR A 389 23.22 3.49 8.03
CA TYR A 389 24.19 4.35 7.35
C TYR A 389 23.62 4.73 5.98
N ILE A 390 23.27 6.00 5.79
CA ILE A 390 22.58 6.50 4.59
C ILE A 390 23.43 7.60 3.97
N GLU A 391 23.91 7.37 2.74
CA GLU A 391 24.76 8.31 2.02
C GLU A 391 24.29 8.51 0.58
N GLY A 392 23.66 9.66 0.32
CA GLY A 392 23.21 10.07 -1.01
C GLY A 392 24.16 11.06 -1.67
N ASN A 393 23.96 11.34 -2.97
CA ASN A 393 24.77 12.36 -3.64
C ASN A 393 24.37 13.78 -3.21
N ILE A 394 23.07 14.10 -3.20
CA ILE A 394 22.51 15.39 -2.78
C ILE A 394 21.66 15.22 -1.52
N TYR A 395 20.83 14.19 -1.44
CA TYR A 395 19.91 13.96 -0.32
C TYR A 395 20.17 12.59 0.31
N ALA A 396 20.32 12.50 1.63
CA ALA A 396 20.34 11.17 2.27
C ALA A 396 18.91 10.58 2.28
N VAL A 397 17.93 11.37 2.74
CA VAL A 397 16.51 11.03 2.72
C VAL A 397 15.72 12.17 2.07
N TYR A 398 14.84 11.84 1.12
CA TYR A 398 14.10 12.85 0.34
C TYR A 398 12.61 12.55 0.17
N PHE A 399 11.76 13.47 0.62
CA PHE A 399 10.31 13.52 0.38
C PHE A 399 9.99 14.64 -0.61
N PRO A 400 9.99 14.40 -1.94
CA PRO A 400 9.68 15.40 -2.97
C PRO A 400 8.20 15.83 -3.01
N VAL A 401 7.31 15.05 -2.41
CA VAL A 401 5.86 15.29 -2.39
C VAL A 401 5.39 15.46 -0.95
N ALA A 402 4.21 16.06 -0.78
CA ALA A 402 3.61 16.27 0.53
C ALA A 402 3.47 14.95 1.29
N VAL A 403 4.02 14.91 2.50
CA VAL A 403 3.85 13.79 3.43
C VAL A 403 2.79 14.15 4.46
N ALA A 404 1.79 13.30 4.57
CA ALA A 404 0.73 13.41 5.57
C ALA A 404 0.92 12.32 6.63
N VAL A 405 0.86 12.71 7.90
CA VAL A 405 0.89 11.81 9.06
C VAL A 405 -0.41 12.02 9.83
N ASP A 406 -1.35 11.08 9.69
CA ASP A 406 -2.66 11.08 10.35
C ASP A 406 -2.71 9.98 11.41
N GLY A 407 -2.30 10.31 12.63
CA GLY A 407 -1.96 9.30 13.62
C GLY A 407 -0.75 8.44 13.21
N GLY A 408 -0.22 7.64 14.14
CA GLY A 408 1.05 6.94 13.92
C GLY A 408 2.24 7.91 13.82
N GLY A 409 3.25 7.62 13.00
CA GLY A 409 4.37 8.56 12.86
C GLY A 409 5.56 8.15 11.99
N ILE A 410 6.41 9.13 11.72
CA ILE A 410 7.69 8.98 11.02
C ILE A 410 8.80 9.19 12.06
N LEU A 411 9.62 8.17 12.28
CA LEU A 411 10.76 8.21 13.19
C LEU A 411 12.06 7.97 12.43
N VAL A 412 12.96 8.95 12.48
CA VAL A 412 14.32 8.85 11.95
C VAL A 412 15.26 8.88 13.15
N LYS A 413 15.74 7.72 13.60
CA LYS A 413 16.52 7.62 14.85
C LYS A 413 17.83 6.86 14.72
N GLY A 414 18.89 7.37 15.34
CA GLY A 414 20.18 6.66 15.44
C GLY A 414 20.96 6.55 14.12
N ASN A 415 20.50 7.21 13.05
CA ASN A 415 21.10 7.06 11.73
C ASN A 415 22.35 7.94 11.55
N THR A 416 23.23 7.52 10.65
CA THR A 416 24.24 8.38 10.04
C THR A 416 23.74 8.83 8.68
N LEU A 417 23.41 10.12 8.52
CA LEU A 417 22.86 10.71 7.29
C LEU A 417 23.92 11.60 6.64
N ARG A 418 24.33 11.28 5.41
CA ARG A 418 25.43 12.00 4.73
C ARG A 418 25.14 12.32 3.28
N THR A 419 25.78 13.37 2.79
CA THR A 419 25.80 13.72 1.37
C THR A 419 27.22 13.70 0.81
N LYS A 420 27.36 13.28 -0.45
CA LYS A 420 28.65 13.29 -1.15
C LYS A 420 29.01 14.67 -1.66
N LYS A 421 28.03 15.40 -2.22
CA LYS A 421 28.20 16.82 -2.55
C LYS A 421 28.14 17.63 -1.27
N ARG A 422 29.27 18.27 -0.97
CA ARG A 422 29.47 19.07 0.24
C ARG A 422 29.29 20.56 -0.04
N ASP A 423 29.76 21.01 -1.20
CA ASP A 423 29.75 22.42 -1.60
C ASP A 423 28.46 22.81 -2.37
N TYR A 424 27.41 22.00 -2.29
CA TYR A 424 26.13 22.27 -2.96
C TYR A 424 25.08 22.64 -1.92
N GLU A 425 24.55 23.85 -2.00
CA GLU A 425 23.63 24.43 -1.01
C GLU A 425 22.40 23.54 -0.71
N LEU A 426 21.91 22.80 -1.71
CA LEU A 426 20.75 21.91 -1.53
C LEU A 426 21.11 20.56 -0.90
N ALA A 427 22.39 20.28 -0.65
CA ALA A 427 22.81 19.01 -0.06
C ALA A 427 22.26 18.88 1.36
N THR A 428 21.37 17.91 1.58
CA THR A 428 20.60 17.81 2.81
C THR A 428 20.59 16.39 3.37
N ALA A 429 20.72 16.25 4.69
CA ALA A 429 20.56 14.95 5.35
C ALA A 429 19.10 14.45 5.26
N LEU A 430 18.11 15.27 5.63
CA LEU A 430 16.69 14.98 5.49
C LEU A 430 15.96 16.16 4.84
N CYS A 431 15.46 15.97 3.61
CA CYS A 431 14.74 17.00 2.88
C CYS A 431 13.26 16.63 2.75
N VAL A 432 12.38 17.56 3.16
CA VAL A 432 10.92 17.38 3.14
C VAL A 432 10.28 18.52 2.37
N GLN A 433 9.53 18.19 1.32
CA GLN A 433 8.86 19.19 0.48
C GLN A 433 7.73 19.89 1.24
N THR A 434 6.76 19.14 1.73
CA THR A 434 5.60 19.65 2.46
C THR A 434 5.26 18.59 3.50
N ALA A 435 4.92 19.00 4.73
CA ALA A 435 4.52 18.08 5.79
C ALA A 435 3.19 18.53 6.40
N ASP A 436 2.28 17.58 6.59
CA ASP A 436 1.02 17.77 7.30
C ASP A 436 0.92 16.71 8.41
N ILE A 437 1.13 17.13 9.64
CA ILE A 437 1.19 16.27 10.83
C ILE A 437 -0.04 16.58 11.68
N ARG A 438 -0.95 15.61 11.81
CA ARG A 438 -2.26 15.82 12.44
C ARG A 438 -2.70 14.65 13.30
N ASN A 439 -3.75 14.89 14.08
CA ASN A 439 -4.48 13.89 14.86
C ASN A 439 -3.56 13.02 15.75
N GLY A 440 -2.64 13.66 16.48
CA GLY A 440 -1.66 12.98 17.33
C GLY A 440 -0.52 12.29 16.58
N GLY A 441 -0.44 12.46 15.25
CA GLY A 441 0.68 11.99 14.45
C GLY A 441 2.00 12.67 14.83
N TYR A 442 3.12 12.00 14.63
CA TYR A 442 4.44 12.56 14.93
C TYR A 442 5.45 12.40 13.78
N PHE A 443 6.35 13.38 13.67
CA PHE A 443 7.55 13.32 12.83
C PHE A 443 8.75 13.66 13.72
N ASP A 444 9.51 12.64 14.11
CA ASP A 444 10.62 12.76 15.04
C ASP A 444 11.96 12.39 14.39
N VAL A 445 12.95 13.25 14.58
CA VAL A 445 14.32 13.11 14.08
C VAL A 445 15.25 13.16 15.29
N GLU A 446 15.61 11.97 15.81
CA GLU A 446 16.24 11.84 17.12
C GLU A 446 17.61 11.16 17.04
N ASN A 447 18.61 11.65 17.78
CA ASN A 447 19.89 10.96 17.98
C ASN A 447 20.59 10.56 16.65
N ASN A 448 20.48 11.39 15.61
CA ASN A 448 21.13 11.14 14.33
C ASN A 448 22.47 11.87 14.25
N THR A 449 23.42 11.29 13.53
CA THR A 449 24.65 11.96 13.11
C THR A 449 24.50 12.40 11.66
N MET A 450 24.54 13.70 11.40
CA MET A 450 24.28 14.29 10.09
C MET A 450 25.53 15.01 9.57
N SER A 451 25.83 14.84 8.28
CA SER A 451 26.91 15.57 7.60
C SER A 451 26.50 15.96 6.18
N ALA A 452 26.12 17.22 6.01
CA ALA A 452 25.60 17.80 4.77
C ALA A 452 25.68 19.35 4.86
N ALA A 453 25.24 20.08 3.83
CA ALA A 453 25.07 21.53 3.91
C ALA A 453 23.91 21.90 4.86
N ASN A 454 22.85 21.10 4.86
CA ASN A 454 21.71 21.25 5.75
C ASN A 454 21.34 19.94 6.45
N GLY A 455 20.92 20.01 7.72
CA GLY A 455 20.42 18.87 8.47
C GLY A 455 19.03 18.45 8.02
N VAL A 456 18.01 19.11 8.56
CA VAL A 456 16.59 18.98 8.22
C VAL A 456 16.17 20.20 7.42
N TYR A 457 15.71 19.99 6.19
CA TYR A 457 15.32 21.08 5.29
C TYR A 457 13.85 20.98 4.92
N LEU A 458 13.07 22.00 5.30
CA LEU A 458 11.64 22.10 4.99
C LEU A 458 11.44 23.09 3.84
N LEU A 459 11.19 22.57 2.63
CA LEU A 459 11.15 23.36 1.39
C LEU A 459 9.86 24.18 1.24
N GLY A 460 8.74 23.62 1.66
CA GLY A 460 7.39 24.13 1.45
C GLY A 460 6.63 24.30 2.76
N VAL A 461 5.31 24.28 2.67
CA VAL A 461 4.46 24.52 3.85
C VAL A 461 4.51 23.32 4.77
N THR A 462 4.75 23.56 6.06
CA THR A 462 4.61 22.55 7.10
C THR A 462 3.45 22.94 8.01
N THR A 463 2.51 22.03 8.20
CA THR A 463 1.37 22.20 9.10
C THR A 463 1.45 21.13 10.19
N VAL A 464 1.38 21.56 11.44
CA VAL A 464 1.23 20.67 12.59
C VAL A 464 -0.07 21.04 13.29
N SER A 465 -0.98 20.10 13.44
CA SER A 465 -2.33 20.37 13.96
C SER A 465 -2.84 19.23 14.84
N SER A 466 -3.92 19.47 15.57
CA SER A 466 -4.67 18.43 16.30
C SER A 466 -3.76 17.52 17.16
N ALA A 467 -3.00 18.13 18.08
CA ALA A 467 -2.01 17.47 18.93
C ALA A 467 -0.84 16.77 18.21
N GLY A 468 -0.58 17.10 16.94
CA GLY A 468 0.58 16.60 16.21
C GLY A 468 1.91 17.07 16.81
N LEU A 469 2.97 16.28 16.61
CA LEU A 469 4.32 16.57 17.12
C LEU A 469 5.36 16.52 15.99
N MET A 470 6.13 17.61 15.83
CA MET A 470 7.35 17.59 15.03
C MET A 470 8.56 17.79 15.95
N ARG A 471 9.60 16.97 15.82
CA ARG A 471 10.76 17.05 16.73
C ARG A 471 12.08 16.80 16.01
N VAL A 472 13.10 17.60 16.35
CA VAL A 472 14.50 17.40 15.97
C VAL A 472 15.33 17.45 17.24
N ALA A 473 15.77 16.30 17.72
CA ALA A 473 16.36 16.19 19.04
C ALA A 473 17.63 15.36 19.11
N ASP A 474 18.53 15.74 20.02
CA ASP A 474 19.75 15.00 20.36
C ASP A 474 20.64 14.65 19.15
N CYS A 475 20.50 15.38 18.03
CA CYS A 475 21.25 15.14 16.81
C CYS A 475 22.63 15.81 16.87
N ILE A 476 23.59 15.22 16.17
CA ILE A 476 24.92 15.80 15.94
C ILE A 476 25.01 16.23 14.48
N PHE A 477 25.24 17.51 14.21
CA PHE A 477 25.34 18.04 12.85
C PHE A 477 26.71 18.63 12.54
N PHE A 478 27.31 18.08 11.48
CA PHE A 478 28.59 18.50 10.92
C PHE A 478 28.37 19.23 9.60
N GLU A 479 28.71 20.52 9.55
CA GLU A 479 28.72 21.26 8.30
C GLU A 479 29.76 20.68 7.35
N SER A 480 29.41 20.58 6.07
CA SER A 480 30.33 20.20 5.01
C SER A 480 30.82 21.43 4.24
N THR A 481 31.70 22.22 4.85
CA THR A 481 32.56 23.29 4.29
C THR A 481 32.04 24.11 3.08
N GLY A 482 31.81 25.41 3.28
CA GLY A 482 31.86 26.42 2.21
C GLY A 482 30.52 27.00 1.73
N VAL A 483 29.42 26.70 2.42
CA VAL A 483 28.09 27.27 2.13
C VAL A 483 27.80 28.40 3.12
N VAL A 484 27.24 29.51 2.62
CA VAL A 484 27.05 30.75 3.41
C VAL A 484 25.87 30.64 4.40
N GLU A 485 24.92 29.74 4.14
CA GLU A 485 23.69 29.58 4.91
C GLU A 485 23.44 28.10 5.25
N SER A 486 24.30 27.53 6.10
CA SER A 486 24.18 26.15 6.58
C SER A 486 23.42 26.09 7.91
N ALA A 487 22.46 25.16 8.05
CA ALA A 487 21.68 25.02 9.27
C ALA A 487 21.36 23.56 9.65
N LEU A 488 21.23 23.29 10.96
CA LEU A 488 20.62 22.05 11.43
C LEU A 488 19.16 21.99 10.96
N VAL A 489 18.37 23.05 11.17
CA VAL A 489 17.00 23.15 10.65
C VAL A 489 16.90 24.37 9.73
N CYS A 490 16.59 24.14 8.46
CA CYS A 490 16.41 25.19 7.47
C CYS A 490 14.95 25.25 7.00
N LEU A 491 14.33 26.40 7.13
CA LEU A 491 12.97 26.70 6.70
C LEU A 491 13.00 27.54 5.42
N TYR A 492 12.70 26.89 4.29
CA TYR A 492 12.45 27.54 3.00
C TYR A 492 10.95 27.71 2.71
N GLY A 493 10.11 27.30 3.65
CA GLY A 493 8.66 27.46 3.64
C GLY A 493 8.13 27.88 5.01
N SER A 494 6.82 28.16 5.07
CA SER A 494 6.17 28.58 6.32
C SER A 494 5.75 27.38 7.16
N VAL A 495 5.86 27.50 8.47
CA VAL A 495 5.40 26.51 9.45
C VAL A 495 4.18 27.05 10.17
N SER A 496 3.09 26.28 10.24
CA SER A 496 1.87 26.64 10.97
C SER A 496 1.55 25.58 12.00
N LEU A 497 1.36 26.01 13.25
CA LEU A 497 0.98 25.16 14.37
C LEU A 497 -0.36 25.63 14.93
N LEU A 498 -1.28 24.69 15.11
CA LEU A 498 -2.62 24.95 15.64
C LEU A 498 -3.17 23.77 16.45
N SER A 499 -4.24 24.01 17.21
CA SER A 499 -4.99 22.95 17.91
C SER A 499 -4.12 21.99 18.75
N GLY A 500 -3.28 22.52 19.64
CA GLY A 500 -2.47 21.69 20.56
C GLY A 500 -1.20 21.11 19.97
N ALA A 501 -0.81 21.55 18.77
CA ALA A 501 0.37 21.07 18.06
C ALA A 501 1.68 21.48 18.74
N GLN A 502 2.71 20.64 18.61
CA GLN A 502 4.04 20.93 19.13
C GLN A 502 5.13 20.84 18.07
N TRP A 503 6.09 21.76 18.10
CA TRP A 503 7.36 21.62 17.39
C TRP A 503 8.54 21.86 18.33
N ARG A 504 9.47 20.92 18.39
CA ARG A 504 10.61 20.97 19.33
C ARG A 504 11.94 20.79 18.60
N VAL A 505 12.89 21.68 18.85
CA VAL A 505 14.28 21.57 18.41
C VAL A 505 15.16 21.64 19.65
N GLU A 506 15.61 20.48 20.13
CA GLU A 506 16.18 20.38 21.48
C GLU A 506 17.38 19.44 21.64
N GLY A 507 18.30 19.75 22.54
CA GLY A 507 19.42 18.85 22.87
C GLY A 507 20.46 18.63 21.76
N ASN A 508 20.38 19.37 20.64
CA ASN A 508 21.23 19.12 19.48
C ASN A 508 22.65 19.67 19.66
N LYS A 509 23.64 19.04 19.01
CA LYS A 509 25.03 19.49 18.95
C LYS A 509 25.39 19.87 17.51
N VAL A 510 25.60 21.15 17.28
CA VAL A 510 25.89 21.72 15.96
C VAL A 510 27.31 22.26 15.93
N SER A 511 28.06 21.97 14.87
CA SER A 511 29.46 22.40 14.74
C SER A 511 29.58 23.83 14.19
N ALA A 512 29.75 23.99 12.88
CA ALA A 512 29.90 25.26 12.16
C ALA A 512 28.67 25.55 11.30
N ALA A 513 27.48 25.58 11.91
CA ALA A 513 26.23 25.91 11.23
C ALA A 513 25.27 26.56 12.23
N SER A 514 24.26 27.27 11.74
CA SER A 514 23.17 27.76 12.58
C SER A 514 22.29 26.60 13.07
N VAL A 515 21.62 26.77 14.21
CA VAL A 515 20.64 25.79 14.67
C VAL A 515 19.34 25.93 13.87
N LEU A 516 18.91 27.15 13.59
CA LEU A 516 17.69 27.46 12.87
C LEU A 516 17.91 28.59 11.85
N VAL A 517 17.47 28.39 10.60
CA VAL A 517 17.46 29.41 9.55
C VAL A 517 16.07 29.52 8.94
N ILE A 518 15.59 30.76 8.75
CA ILE A 518 14.43 31.07 7.91
C ILE A 518 14.94 31.77 6.65
N ALA A 519 15.00 31.05 5.54
CA ALA A 519 15.74 31.46 4.35
C ALA A 519 15.17 32.70 3.64
N ARG A 520 13.90 33.07 3.86
CA ARG A 520 13.31 34.29 3.30
C ARG A 520 12.34 34.96 4.27
N ALA A 521 12.37 36.28 4.35
CA ALA A 521 11.51 37.10 5.23
C ALA A 521 9.99 36.90 5.05
N ARG A 522 9.56 36.38 3.88
CA ARG A 522 8.15 36.03 3.62
C ARG A 522 7.68 34.76 4.34
N HIS A 523 8.61 33.88 4.70
CA HIS A 523 8.30 32.63 5.39
C HIS A 523 8.09 32.91 6.87
N LYS A 524 7.04 32.31 7.43
CA LYS A 524 6.56 32.60 8.79
C LYS A 524 6.45 31.32 9.60
N ILE A 525 6.74 31.41 10.89
CA ILE A 525 6.32 30.44 11.91
C ILE A 525 5.08 31.04 12.58
N LYS A 526 3.93 30.37 12.45
CA LYS A 526 2.64 30.83 12.97
C LYS A 526 2.13 29.85 14.01
N LEU A 527 1.77 30.35 15.18
CA LEU A 527 1.20 29.54 16.27
C LEU A 527 -0.17 30.11 16.67
N SER A 528 -1.16 29.25 16.84
CA SER A 528 -2.46 29.61 17.40
C SER A 528 -3.03 28.52 18.28
N ASP A 529 -4.07 28.88 19.04
CA ASP A 529 -4.87 27.99 19.88
C ASP A 529 -4.16 27.47 21.15
N SER A 530 -4.97 26.92 22.05
CA SER A 530 -4.51 26.42 23.34
C SER A 530 -3.71 25.12 23.20
N GLY A 531 -2.67 24.97 24.03
CA GLY A 531 -1.79 23.81 24.04
C GLY A 531 -0.78 23.77 22.89
N THR A 532 -0.81 24.75 21.98
CA THR A 532 0.15 24.83 20.87
C THR A 532 1.46 25.44 21.33
N ILE A 533 2.58 24.76 21.06
CA ILE A 533 3.90 25.21 21.53
C ILE A 533 5.04 24.97 20.52
N VAL A 534 5.96 25.93 20.44
CA VAL A 534 7.28 25.74 19.83
C VAL A 534 8.35 25.81 20.91
N VAL A 535 9.29 24.86 20.92
CA VAL A 535 10.42 24.80 21.86
C VAL A 535 11.74 24.81 21.10
N LEU A 536 12.63 25.73 21.44
CA LEU A 536 14.02 25.76 20.98
C LEU A 536 14.95 25.84 22.19
N ALA A 537 15.40 24.69 22.70
CA ALA A 537 16.08 24.63 23.99
C ALA A 537 17.23 23.63 24.06
N HIS A 538 18.21 23.87 24.93
CA HIS A 538 19.30 22.92 25.19
C HIS A 538 20.18 22.56 23.98
N ASN A 539 20.18 23.39 22.94
CA ASN A 539 21.03 23.18 21.77
C ASN A 539 22.42 23.77 22.02
N ARG A 540 23.46 23.11 21.52
CA ARG A 540 24.85 23.54 21.64
C ARG A 540 25.48 23.73 20.26
N GLN A 541 25.81 24.96 19.93
CA GLN A 541 26.62 25.34 18.79
C GLN A 541 28.09 25.47 19.24
N VAL A 542 28.99 24.67 18.67
CA VAL A 542 30.39 24.58 19.10
C VAL A 542 31.20 25.80 18.66
N GLY A 543 30.98 26.31 17.44
CA GLY A 543 31.60 27.53 16.93
C GLY A 543 30.68 28.75 17.01
N ASP A 544 31.27 29.93 16.92
CA ASP A 544 30.59 31.24 16.83
C ASP A 544 30.64 31.84 15.42
N SER A 545 31.15 31.09 14.43
CA SER A 545 31.31 31.54 13.05
C SER A 545 29.98 31.77 12.32
N PHE A 546 28.88 31.20 12.82
CA PHE A 546 27.53 31.41 12.33
C PHE A 546 26.65 31.88 13.47
N PRO A 547 25.65 32.75 13.23
CA PRO A 547 24.68 33.09 14.26
C PRO A 547 23.93 31.84 14.73
N PHE A 548 23.52 31.82 16.00
CA PHE A 548 22.75 30.70 16.56
C PHE A 548 21.47 30.44 15.76
N ALA A 549 20.74 31.51 15.44
CA ALA A 549 19.60 31.49 14.54
C ALA A 549 19.68 32.66 13.55
N TYR A 550 19.26 32.43 12.30
CA TYR A 550 19.17 33.46 11.27
C TYR A 550 17.71 33.60 10.82
N LEU A 551 17.02 34.59 11.38
CA LEU A 551 15.62 34.89 11.09
C LEU A 551 15.30 36.36 11.36
N ASP A 552 14.27 36.86 10.69
CA ASP A 552 13.67 38.17 10.96
C ASP A 552 12.65 38.00 12.11
N PRO A 553 12.67 38.81 13.18
CA PRO A 553 11.69 38.71 14.27
C PRO A 553 10.23 38.77 13.78
N SER A 554 9.96 39.53 12.72
CA SER A 554 8.64 39.60 12.08
C SER A 554 8.21 38.29 11.42
N SER A 555 9.13 37.33 11.24
CA SER A 555 8.82 35.98 10.74
C SER A 555 8.12 35.11 11.77
N ILE A 556 8.07 35.51 13.03
CA ILE A 556 7.39 34.77 14.09
C ILE A 556 6.06 35.46 14.41
N VAL A 557 4.99 34.67 14.44
CA VAL A 557 3.65 35.14 14.79
C VAL A 557 3.07 34.20 15.83
N VAL A 558 3.09 34.62 17.09
CA VAL A 558 2.51 33.88 18.22
C VAL A 558 1.15 34.49 18.54
N LYS A 559 0.07 33.71 18.44
CA LYS A 559 -1.25 34.13 18.91
C LYS A 559 -1.54 33.45 20.25
N PRO A 560 -1.58 34.19 21.38
CA PRO A 560 -1.96 33.64 22.67
C PRO A 560 -3.31 32.92 22.58
N PRO A 561 -3.51 31.79 23.29
CA PRO A 561 -2.65 31.21 24.34
C PRO A 561 -1.53 30.29 23.83
N ALA A 562 -1.22 30.26 22.52
CA ALA A 562 -0.05 29.52 22.03
C ALA A 562 1.25 30.15 22.52
N ARG A 563 2.31 29.34 22.66
CA ARG A 563 3.58 29.77 23.27
C ARG A 563 4.78 29.39 22.40
N PHE A 564 5.79 30.24 22.37
CA PHE A 564 7.10 29.91 21.81
C PHE A 564 8.11 30.11 22.93
N VAL A 565 8.75 29.01 23.35
CA VAL A 565 9.73 29.00 24.43
C VAL A 565 11.13 28.75 23.87
N VAL A 566 12.08 29.62 24.24
CA VAL A 566 13.50 29.52 23.87
C VAL A 566 14.35 29.60 25.13
N GLY A 567 15.33 28.71 25.31
CA GLY A 567 16.19 28.84 26.48
C GLY A 567 17.25 27.77 26.66
N CYS A 568 18.23 28.10 27.49
CA CYS A 568 19.41 27.28 27.75
C CYS A 568 20.11 26.74 26.48
N ASN A 569 20.25 27.57 25.45
CA ASN A 569 21.07 27.24 24.29
C ASN A 569 22.48 27.81 24.47
N LEU A 570 23.49 27.11 23.98
CA LEU A 570 24.89 27.48 24.10
C LEU A 570 25.52 27.75 22.73
N GLN A 571 26.29 28.81 22.60
CA GLN A 571 27.11 29.13 21.43
C GLN A 571 28.53 29.46 21.87
N GLY A 572 29.53 28.77 21.32
CA GLY A 572 30.93 28.94 21.75
C GLY A 572 31.20 28.55 23.21
N GLY A 573 30.26 27.86 23.87
CA GLY A 573 30.33 27.50 25.29
C GLY A 573 29.59 28.45 26.24
N GLU A 574 29.13 29.60 25.75
CA GLU A 574 28.38 30.59 26.52
C GLU A 574 26.89 30.53 26.20
N GLU A 575 26.04 31.01 27.12
CA GLU A 575 24.59 31.09 26.89
C GLU A 575 24.27 32.13 25.79
N VAL A 576 23.41 31.74 24.85
CA VAL A 576 23.03 32.58 23.70
C VAL A 576 22.23 33.80 24.18
N SER A 577 22.60 35.00 23.69
CA SER A 577 21.71 36.16 23.77
C SER A 577 20.68 36.11 22.64
N TYR A 578 19.44 36.40 22.99
CA TYR A 578 18.29 36.40 22.08
C TYR A 578 17.82 37.81 21.72
N ASP A 579 18.52 38.84 22.20
CA ASP A 579 18.22 40.24 21.90
C ASP A 579 18.20 40.45 20.38
N ASP A 580 17.15 41.09 19.87
CA ASP A 580 16.90 41.35 18.45
C ASP A 580 16.77 40.10 17.54
N VAL A 581 16.84 38.87 18.08
CA VAL A 581 16.67 37.62 17.32
C VAL A 581 15.20 37.17 17.32
N PHE A 582 14.54 37.23 18.48
CA PHE A 582 13.16 36.80 18.67
C PHE A 582 12.28 38.01 19.10
N PRO A 583 10.99 38.05 18.72
CA PRO A 583 10.10 39.12 19.15
C PRO A 583 9.68 38.96 20.62
N GLU A 584 9.11 40.01 21.22
CA GLU A 584 8.77 40.06 22.66
C GLU A 584 7.77 38.98 23.11
N GLU A 585 6.95 38.44 22.20
CA GLU A 585 6.00 37.37 22.49
C GLU A 585 6.67 36.00 22.75
N VAL A 586 7.97 35.87 22.46
CA VAL A 586 8.74 34.65 22.73
C VAL A 586 9.20 34.62 24.18
N GLU A 587 8.88 33.54 24.87
CA GLU A 587 9.27 33.32 26.27
C GLU A 587 10.72 32.82 26.35
N VAL A 588 11.55 33.55 27.10
CA VAL A 588 12.96 33.22 27.28
C VAL A 588 13.23 32.71 28.69
N PHE A 589 13.98 31.61 28.82
CA PHE A 589 14.46 31.10 30.12
C PHE A 589 15.97 30.81 30.11
N LYS A 590 16.59 30.88 31.30
CA LYS A 590 18.03 30.71 31.48
C LYS A 590 18.42 29.26 31.76
N CYS A 591 19.65 28.88 31.42
CA CYS A 591 20.25 27.65 31.91
C CYS A 591 20.21 27.57 33.45
N GLY A 592 19.93 26.37 33.97
CA GLY A 592 19.76 26.13 35.40
C GLY A 592 18.37 26.48 35.96
N THR A 593 17.47 27.04 35.15
CA THR A 593 16.05 27.17 35.50
C THR A 593 15.25 26.07 34.81
N CYS A 594 14.25 25.51 35.49
CA CYS A 594 13.36 24.55 34.90
C CYS A 594 12.14 25.26 34.30
N ASN A 595 11.98 25.13 32.99
CA ASN A 595 10.77 25.51 32.29
C ASN A 595 9.97 24.24 32.00
N ASP A 596 8.79 24.12 32.61
CA ASP A 596 7.95 22.92 32.56
C ASP A 596 7.65 22.52 31.10
N ASP A 597 7.35 23.48 30.22
CA ASP A 597 6.97 23.23 28.83
C ASP A 597 8.16 22.84 27.94
N ALA A 598 9.35 23.40 28.22
CA ALA A 598 10.58 23.05 27.52
C ALA A 598 11.13 21.69 27.97
N ALA A 599 10.89 21.29 29.22
CA ALA A 599 11.34 20.01 29.75
C ALA A 599 10.44 18.84 29.34
N CYS A 600 9.11 19.05 29.36
CA CYS A 600 8.14 17.98 29.30
C CYS A 600 7.13 18.14 28.17
N TYR A 601 6.65 17.02 27.64
CA TYR A 601 5.53 17.01 26.70
C TYR A 601 4.20 17.01 27.47
N MET A 602 3.60 18.19 27.59
CA MET A 602 2.51 18.47 28.54
C MET A 602 1.24 17.60 28.40
N PRO A 603 0.77 17.21 27.20
CA PRO A 603 -0.35 16.27 27.09
C PRO A 603 -0.07 14.94 27.82
N GLY A 604 1.18 14.48 27.79
CA GLY A 604 1.66 13.24 28.41
C GLY A 604 2.23 13.35 29.81
N THR A 605 2.37 14.55 30.34
CA THR A 605 3.04 14.78 31.63
C THR A 605 2.02 14.81 32.76
N GLU A 606 2.27 14.02 33.80
CA GLU A 606 1.49 13.97 35.03
C GLU A 606 1.96 15.05 36.02
N SER A 607 3.28 15.17 36.22
CA SER A 607 3.89 16.17 37.10
C SER A 607 5.32 16.50 36.67
N VAL A 608 5.80 17.70 36.99
CA VAL A 608 7.19 18.13 36.75
C VAL A 608 7.87 18.39 38.09
N ASP A 609 8.99 17.71 38.37
CA ASP A 609 9.87 18.08 39.47
C ASP A 609 10.72 19.27 39.04
N ARG A 610 10.36 20.46 39.50
CA ARG A 610 11.04 21.72 39.16
C ARG A 610 12.47 21.82 39.70
N SER A 611 12.85 20.98 40.66
CA SER A 611 14.21 20.99 41.23
C SER A 611 15.22 20.23 40.36
N SER A 612 14.79 19.11 39.77
CA SER A 612 15.59 18.27 38.88
C SER A 612 15.25 18.45 37.41
N CYS A 613 14.17 19.17 37.11
CA CYS A 613 13.56 19.30 35.78
C CYS A 613 13.24 17.95 35.12
N LEU A 614 12.66 17.04 35.92
CA LEU A 614 12.27 15.71 35.48
C LEU A 614 10.75 15.59 35.35
N CYS A 615 10.30 14.87 34.32
CA CYS A 615 8.90 14.65 34.02
C CYS A 615 8.44 13.29 34.57
N SER A 616 7.31 13.26 35.28
CA SER A 616 6.54 12.05 35.52
C SER A 616 5.50 11.93 34.41
N CYS A 617 5.39 10.76 33.79
CA CYS A 617 4.56 10.54 32.62
C CYS A 617 3.25 9.85 33.00
N LYS A 618 2.15 10.26 32.34
CA LYS A 618 0.87 9.55 32.42
C LYS A 618 0.99 8.16 31.79
N ASP A 619 0.08 7.28 32.14
CA ASP A 619 -0.05 5.97 31.50
C ASP A 619 -0.12 6.10 29.97
N GLY A 620 0.70 5.30 29.26
CA GLY A 620 0.81 5.32 27.79
C GLY A 620 1.77 6.37 27.22
N TRP A 621 2.53 7.08 28.06
CA TRP A 621 3.57 8.02 27.67
C TRP A 621 4.94 7.55 28.17
N HIS A 622 5.99 7.82 27.39
CA HIS A 622 7.27 7.14 27.53
C HIS A 622 8.46 8.10 27.51
N GLY A 623 9.57 7.65 28.12
CA GLY A 623 10.84 8.37 28.13
C GLY A 623 10.87 9.59 29.06
N ALA A 624 12.04 10.24 29.12
CA ALA A 624 12.27 11.36 30.05
C ALA A 624 11.41 12.61 29.77
N SER A 625 10.92 12.76 28.54
CA SER A 625 10.09 13.89 28.11
C SER A 625 8.61 13.55 27.98
N CYS A 626 8.18 12.34 28.38
CA CYS A 626 6.80 11.87 28.28
C CYS A 626 6.22 11.96 26.87
N LEU A 627 6.91 11.33 25.90
CA LEU A 627 6.52 11.27 24.49
C LEU A 627 5.46 10.18 24.25
N PRO A 628 4.65 10.30 23.18
CA PRO A 628 3.54 9.37 22.92
C PRO A 628 3.98 7.98 22.40
N LEU A 629 5.29 7.70 22.32
CA LEU A 629 5.83 6.49 21.69
C LEU A 629 6.83 5.77 22.59
N GLU A 630 6.63 4.46 22.74
CA GLU A 630 7.67 3.54 23.20
C GLU A 630 8.68 3.32 22.07
N VAL A 631 9.83 3.99 22.14
CA VAL A 631 10.86 3.86 21.10
C VAL A 631 11.62 2.54 21.32
N PRO A 632 11.73 1.64 20.33
CA PRO A 632 12.48 0.39 20.50
C PRO A 632 13.94 0.66 20.86
N GLU A 633 14.38 0.24 22.05
CA GLU A 633 15.78 0.38 22.47
C GLU A 633 16.65 -0.64 21.70
N THR A 634 17.46 -0.13 20.78
CA THR A 634 18.60 -0.82 20.14
C THR A 634 18.28 -2.14 19.42
N PHE A 635 18.30 -2.11 18.08
CA PHE A 635 18.47 -3.33 17.29
C PHE A 635 19.89 -3.88 17.52
N CYS A 636 20.02 -5.19 17.77
CA CYS A 636 21.31 -5.87 17.85
C CYS A 636 22.10 -5.64 16.55
N ARG A 637 23.18 -4.86 16.62
CA ARG A 637 24.09 -4.61 15.50
C ARG A 637 24.69 -5.93 15.01
N PRO A 638 24.54 -6.31 13.73
CA PRO A 638 25.37 -7.33 13.15
C PRO A 638 26.82 -6.84 13.08
N TYR A 639 27.76 -7.75 13.33
CA TYR A 639 29.20 -7.56 13.34
C TYR A 639 29.69 -6.72 12.13
N ARG A 640 30.33 -5.56 12.38
CA ARG A 640 31.05 -4.80 11.34
C ARG A 640 32.15 -5.70 10.76
N ARG A 641 32.03 -6.12 9.50
CA ARG A 641 33.23 -6.42 8.70
C ARG A 641 33.78 -5.09 8.19
N GLU A 642 35.06 -4.86 8.46
CA GLU A 642 35.80 -3.72 7.91
C GLU A 642 35.64 -3.69 6.38
N PRO A 643 35.52 -2.50 5.76
CA PRO A 643 35.52 -2.39 4.32
C PRO A 643 36.85 -2.92 3.80
N LEU A 644 36.78 -3.90 2.91
CA LEU A 644 37.92 -4.34 2.10
C LEU A 644 38.50 -3.09 1.42
N THR A 645 39.68 -2.68 1.84
CA THR A 645 40.51 -1.72 1.14
C THR A 645 40.68 -2.20 -0.29
N ALA A 646 40.11 -1.47 -1.25
CA ALA A 646 40.33 -1.68 -2.66
C ALA A 646 41.82 -1.44 -2.97
N THR A 647 42.62 -2.49 -2.94
CA THR A 647 43.91 -2.50 -3.62
C THR A 647 43.66 -2.37 -5.12
N ARG A 648 43.95 -1.19 -5.66
CA ARG A 648 44.21 -0.98 -7.09
C ARG A 648 45.27 -1.98 -7.52
N ALA A 649 44.88 -3.04 -8.21
CA ALA A 649 45.77 -3.77 -9.10
C ALA A 649 45.64 -3.13 -10.48
N ALA A 650 46.72 -2.50 -10.94
CA ALA A 650 46.90 -2.09 -12.32
C ALA A 650 46.90 -3.34 -13.21
N TRP A 651 46.12 -3.32 -14.30
CA TRP A 651 46.45 -3.70 -15.68
C TRP A 651 45.35 -3.17 -16.59
#